data_AF-H2SF45-F1
#
_entry.id   AF-H2SF45-F1
#
_cell.length_a   1.000
_cell.length_b   1.000
_cell.length_c   1.000
_cell.angle_alpha   90.00
_cell.angle_beta   90.00
_cell.angle_gamma   90.00
#
_symmetry.space_group_name_H-M   'P 1'
#
loop_
_entity.id
_entity.type
_entity.pdbx_description
1 polymer ?
#
loop_
_entity_poly.entity_id
_entity_poly.type
_entity_poly.pdbx_seq_one_letter_code
_entity_poly.pdbx_strand_id
1 'polypeptide(L)'
;MKNTNLPSPTAETYHPHLIPFLSLKRKREVHENHKAQPPPKVCLTWPPPKWKPPHRVLKREVNNLADSIHGITTQSLANVGVVTGENKEKYNPKQLQQLQALPLKQAKEEAYVRGPHIQLKAHFLPTTLMFDPRVKDFEKLNTEEKMEIFEMARKASVLVLTLVYRDGSTQLDPEQVKRRHVSHRDLLLQVLSRPQLVVCYKAKDLLRTALQCYKQEISWKQVAGCRIQDPQVSGWLLDPANPCSSYEDLLQKYCKIPRTTVSQAISGLCSLYWLNVELSSRLQSLGLWDLYTDMELSMIPVLAVMESYHIHVDKEAFQRTSDMLGKKLKQLEQEAHRAAGEIFLITSNSQLRAVLFGRLRLHERCENKKLPRTLNRQQSTSEAVLLQLQDLHPLPKIILEYRQVHKIKSTFVDGILSCVKNKDFISSKWHQTSAVTGRISSKHPVIKFVPTEKEEEVVKIHPRAMFIPQEGWTFVAADFCQVELRLLAHFSSDPELLRIFSHPQSDVFTMLASQWSVTHIHVDSLMWLSVVLCASGRERLSGILGVSAEQASQFQDSFLQAYKDVQAFVQKTIQQCRQQGYVLSLMGRRRTLPNINVSDWAVRMQAERQAVNFVVQGSAADLCKTAMIRIFNLVSSSSRSARLVAQLHDELLYEVEDGEVQVFAGELTVKLYSVPLKVAVSIGKSWGSMSELNIPATSPSAI
;
A
#
# COMPACT_ATOMS: atom_id res chain seq x y z
N MET A 1 -8.01 -51.77 52.18
CA MET A 1 -6.71 -52.49 52.12
C MET A 1 -6.05 -52.17 50.78
N LYS A 2 -4.71 -52.16 50.73
CA LYS A 2 -3.79 -52.21 49.57
C LYS A 2 -4.11 -51.42 48.28
N ASN A 3 -3.12 -50.60 47.89
CA ASN A 3 -2.94 -49.89 46.62
C ASN A 3 -3.22 -50.70 45.33
N THR A 4 -3.56 -50.00 44.26
CA THR A 4 -2.70 -49.92 43.05
C THR A 4 -2.87 -48.55 42.35
N ASN A 5 -1.86 -48.13 41.58
CA ASN A 5 -1.79 -46.81 40.93
C ASN A 5 -2.11 -46.89 39.43
N LEU A 6 -2.73 -45.84 38.87
CA LEU A 6 -2.43 -45.28 37.53
C LEU A 6 -3.26 -44.00 37.29
N PRO A 7 -2.66 -42.83 36.99
CA PRO A 7 -3.40 -41.59 36.73
C PRO A 7 -3.71 -41.37 35.23
N SER A 8 -4.88 -40.81 34.94
CA SER A 8 -5.25 -40.25 33.63
C SER A 8 -4.88 -38.75 33.53
N PRO A 9 -4.54 -38.23 32.33
CA PRO A 9 -4.16 -36.83 32.17
C PRO A 9 -5.37 -35.88 32.23
N THR A 10 -5.30 -34.86 33.08
CA THR A 10 -6.22 -33.71 33.08
C THR A 10 -5.80 -32.69 32.04
N ALA A 11 -6.74 -32.19 31.24
CA ALA A 11 -6.49 -31.13 30.27
C ALA A 11 -6.49 -29.75 30.95
N GLU A 12 -5.36 -29.03 30.91
CA GLU A 12 -5.27 -27.66 31.42
C GLU A 12 -5.56 -26.63 30.33
N THR A 13 -6.69 -25.93 30.46
CA THR A 13 -7.07 -24.81 29.59
C THR A 13 -6.32 -23.53 29.98
N TYR A 14 -5.24 -23.20 29.28
CA TYR A 14 -4.48 -21.97 29.50
C TYR A 14 -5.25 -20.72 29.08
N HIS A 15 -5.82 -20.01 30.07
CA HIS A 15 -6.23 -18.61 29.93
C HIS A 15 -5.08 -17.68 30.39
N PRO A 16 -4.58 -16.75 29.56
CA PRO A 16 -3.60 -15.77 29.99
C PRO A 16 -4.27 -14.68 30.85
N HIS A 17 -4.00 -14.69 32.16
CA HIS A 17 -4.51 -13.68 33.10
C HIS A 17 -3.84 -12.31 32.89
N LEU A 18 -4.65 -11.25 32.82
CA LEU A 18 -4.18 -9.87 32.86
C LEU A 18 -3.94 -9.42 34.32
N ILE A 19 -2.74 -8.92 34.61
CA ILE A 19 -2.33 -8.48 35.95
C ILE A 19 -2.70 -6.99 36.16
N PRO A 20 -3.48 -6.63 37.21
CA PRO A 20 -3.75 -5.24 37.55
C PRO A 20 -2.57 -4.60 38.30
N PHE A 21 -2.14 -3.41 37.87
CA PHE A 21 -1.05 -2.67 38.53
C PHE A 21 -1.56 -1.93 39.79
N LEU A 22 -0.90 -2.16 40.92
CA LEU A 22 -1.24 -1.55 42.20
C LEU A 22 -0.71 -0.11 42.34
N SER A 23 -1.46 0.73 43.06
CA SER A 23 -1.14 2.14 43.32
C SER A 23 -0.42 2.32 44.66
N LEU A 24 0.63 3.16 44.68
CA LEU A 24 1.29 3.61 45.91
C LEU A 24 1.14 5.13 46.08
N LYS A 25 0.48 5.55 47.17
CA LYS A 25 0.34 6.94 47.59
C LYS A 25 1.46 7.33 48.58
N ARG A 26 1.98 8.55 48.49
CA ARG A 26 2.52 9.32 49.63
C ARG A 26 2.08 10.79 49.56
N LYS A 27 2.07 11.48 50.71
CA LYS A 27 1.53 12.84 50.88
C LYS A 27 2.64 13.91 50.95
N ARG A 28 2.23 15.11 50.54
CA ARG A 28 2.67 16.49 50.89
C ARG A 28 3.67 16.68 52.04
N GLU A 29 4.57 17.67 51.86
CA GLU A 29 4.64 18.99 52.53
C GLU A 29 5.62 19.89 51.71
N VAL A 30 5.33 21.12 51.26
CA VAL A 30 5.03 22.44 51.91
C VAL A 30 6.28 23.19 52.40
N HIS A 31 6.62 24.31 51.72
CA HIS A 31 7.19 25.57 52.27
C HIS A 31 7.18 26.70 51.21
N GLU A 32 7.43 27.95 51.63
CA GLU A 32 7.37 29.19 50.81
C GLU A 32 8.74 29.92 50.75
N ASN A 33 8.98 31.12 50.18
CA ASN A 33 8.15 32.16 49.52
C ASN A 33 8.96 32.67 48.25
N HIS A 34 9.15 33.92 47.78
CA HIS A 34 8.73 35.29 48.13
C HIS A 34 8.62 36.22 46.87
N LYS A 35 8.42 37.53 47.06
CA LYS A 35 8.03 38.50 45.99
C LYS A 35 9.18 39.40 45.47
N ALA A 36 9.14 39.81 44.19
CA ALA A 36 9.62 41.12 43.69
C ALA A 36 9.20 41.43 42.21
N GLN A 37 9.14 42.72 41.85
CA GLN A 37 8.90 43.33 40.51
C GLN A 37 9.27 44.84 40.56
N PRO A 38 9.39 45.64 39.45
CA PRO A 38 9.43 45.30 38.02
C PRO A 38 10.66 45.85 37.20
N PRO A 39 10.67 46.91 36.33
CA PRO A 39 11.47 46.99 35.07
C PRO A 39 12.56 48.12 35.07
N PRO A 40 13.30 48.54 33.98
CA PRO A 40 13.06 48.40 32.52
C PRO A 40 14.30 48.16 31.59
N LYS A 41 14.20 48.61 30.31
CA LYS A 41 15.05 48.31 29.12
C LYS A 41 16.36 49.13 29.01
N VAL A 42 17.32 48.65 28.19
CA VAL A 42 18.06 49.39 27.11
C VAL A 42 18.64 48.35 26.10
N CYS A 43 18.98 48.77 24.87
CA CYS A 43 19.48 47.91 23.77
C CYS A 43 21.00 48.08 23.49
N LEU A 44 21.60 47.22 22.65
CA LEU A 44 22.20 47.62 21.36
C LEU A 44 22.73 46.43 20.50
N THR A 45 22.22 46.33 19.26
CA THR A 45 22.85 45.91 17.97
C THR A 45 23.93 44.81 17.87
N TRP A 46 23.78 43.89 16.90
CA TRP A 46 24.58 43.73 15.65
C TRP A 46 23.93 42.61 14.76
N PRO A 47 24.34 42.35 13.49
CA PRO A 47 23.48 41.76 12.44
C PRO A 47 23.48 40.22 12.34
N PRO A 48 22.49 39.62 11.64
CA PRO A 48 22.43 38.17 11.41
C PRO A 48 23.56 37.65 10.49
N PRO A 49 24.01 36.40 10.66
CA PRO A 49 25.08 35.81 9.85
C PRO A 49 24.65 35.61 8.39
N LYS A 50 25.45 36.14 7.46
CA LYS A 50 25.26 35.94 6.00
C LYS A 50 25.59 34.49 5.62
N TRP A 51 24.58 33.68 5.33
CA TRP A 51 24.78 32.34 4.77
C TRP A 51 25.33 32.45 3.33
N LYS A 52 26.48 31.83 3.06
CA LYS A 52 27.05 31.73 1.70
C LYS A 52 26.65 30.38 1.08
N PRO A 53 26.25 30.32 -0.21
CA PRO A 53 26.07 29.04 -0.89
C PRO A 53 27.43 28.33 -1.07
N PRO A 54 27.50 27.00 -0.94
CA PRO A 54 28.71 26.26 -1.25
C PRO A 54 29.03 26.32 -2.75
N HIS A 55 30.31 26.53 -3.08
CA HIS A 55 30.77 26.61 -4.47
C HIS A 55 30.86 25.24 -5.15
N ARG A 56 30.79 25.27 -6.50
CA ARG A 56 30.91 24.10 -7.39
C ARG A 56 32.14 23.22 -7.08
N VAL A 57 31.90 21.93 -6.87
CA VAL A 57 32.82 20.85 -7.23
C VAL A 57 32.06 19.84 -8.09
N LEU A 58 31.87 20.16 -9.37
CA LEU A 58 31.28 19.27 -10.38
C LEU A 58 31.60 19.82 -11.78
N LYS A 59 32.82 19.58 -12.27
CA LYS A 59 33.21 19.91 -13.66
C LYS A 59 34.41 19.13 -14.23
N ARG A 60 34.74 17.96 -13.66
CA ARG A 60 35.76 17.03 -14.20
C ARG A 60 35.23 15.62 -14.50
N GLU A 61 34.17 15.18 -13.84
CA GLU A 61 33.62 13.81 -14.04
C GLU A 61 32.64 13.70 -15.22
N VAL A 62 32.10 14.82 -15.71
CA VAL A 62 31.14 14.84 -16.83
C VAL A 62 31.81 14.55 -18.18
N ASN A 63 33.09 14.92 -18.36
CA ASN A 63 33.80 14.70 -19.63
C ASN A 63 34.18 13.23 -19.81
N ASN A 64 34.74 12.58 -18.78
CA ASN A 64 35.15 11.17 -18.85
C ASN A 64 33.97 10.22 -19.15
N LEU A 65 32.74 10.62 -18.81
CA LEU A 65 31.53 9.86 -19.14
C LEU A 65 31.15 9.98 -20.63
N ALA A 66 31.43 11.13 -21.27
CA ALA A 66 31.12 11.34 -22.69
C ALA A 66 32.02 10.51 -23.61
N ASP A 67 33.33 10.49 -23.34
CA ASP A 67 34.31 9.75 -24.15
C ASP A 67 34.08 8.23 -24.09
N SER A 68 33.71 7.71 -22.90
CA SER A 68 33.40 6.30 -22.70
C SER A 68 32.13 5.86 -23.46
N ILE A 69 31.11 6.73 -23.55
CA ILE A 69 29.89 6.47 -24.32
C ILE A 69 30.15 6.48 -25.83
N HIS A 70 31.10 7.30 -26.31
CA HIS A 70 31.46 7.38 -27.73
C HIS A 70 32.10 6.07 -28.25
N GLY A 71 32.98 5.45 -27.45
CA GLY A 71 33.60 4.17 -27.79
C GLY A 71 32.61 3.00 -27.88
N ILE A 72 31.63 2.95 -26.98
CA ILE A 72 30.63 1.85 -26.94
C ILE A 72 29.63 1.95 -28.11
N THR A 73 29.26 3.17 -28.50
CA THR A 73 28.23 3.38 -29.53
C THR A 73 28.75 3.08 -30.95
N THR A 74 30.02 3.36 -31.22
CA THR A 74 30.64 3.19 -32.56
C THR A 74 30.81 1.74 -32.98
N GLN A 75 31.22 0.83 -32.07
CA GLN A 75 31.29 -0.61 -32.38
C GLN A 75 29.92 -1.26 -32.63
N SER A 76 28.84 -0.74 -32.04
CA SER A 76 27.50 -1.32 -32.17
C SER A 76 26.83 -1.02 -33.52
N LEU A 77 27.04 0.19 -34.07
CA LEU A 77 26.35 0.66 -35.27
C LEU A 77 26.88 0.05 -36.58
N ALA A 78 28.14 -0.41 -36.60
CA ALA A 78 28.75 -1.04 -37.79
C ALA A 78 27.97 -2.28 -38.26
N ASN A 79 27.38 -3.06 -37.35
CA ASN A 79 26.68 -4.31 -37.66
C ASN A 79 25.21 -4.13 -38.12
N VAL A 80 24.72 -2.89 -38.26
CA VAL A 80 23.31 -2.61 -38.60
C VAL A 80 23.16 -1.68 -39.82
N GLY A 81 24.28 -1.29 -40.48
CA GLY A 81 24.25 -0.52 -41.72
C GLY A 81 23.70 0.91 -41.59
N VAL A 82 23.69 1.49 -40.38
CA VAL A 82 23.16 2.82 -40.11
C VAL A 82 24.20 3.89 -40.39
N VAL A 83 23.98 4.71 -41.42
CA VAL A 83 24.87 5.81 -41.79
C VAL A 83 24.79 6.95 -40.79
N THR A 84 25.88 7.21 -40.05
CA THR A 84 26.04 8.40 -39.20
C THR A 84 26.37 9.64 -40.03
N GLY A 85 26.22 10.83 -39.44
CA GLY A 85 26.18 12.11 -40.17
C GLY A 85 27.44 12.51 -40.95
N GLU A 86 28.57 11.86 -40.69
CA GLU A 86 29.90 12.24 -41.20
C GLU A 86 30.24 11.68 -42.60
N ASN A 87 29.38 10.85 -43.20
CA ASN A 87 29.58 10.27 -44.53
C ASN A 87 28.51 10.68 -45.57
N LYS A 88 27.95 11.90 -45.46
CA LYS A 88 26.90 12.37 -46.38
C LYS A 88 27.36 12.67 -47.82
N GLU A 89 28.65 12.88 -48.06
CA GLU A 89 29.18 13.29 -49.38
C GLU A 89 29.28 12.15 -50.41
N LYS A 90 28.96 10.90 -50.02
CA LYS A 90 29.15 9.69 -50.87
C LYS A 90 27.87 9.12 -51.49
N TYR A 91 26.71 9.77 -51.33
CA TYR A 91 25.42 9.25 -51.83
C TYR A 91 24.67 10.25 -52.69
N ASN A 92 24.16 9.78 -53.84
CA ASN A 92 23.40 10.61 -54.78
C ASN A 92 21.97 10.88 -54.25
N PRO A 93 21.37 12.07 -54.44
CA PRO A 93 20.03 12.40 -53.93
C PRO A 93 18.93 11.37 -54.24
N LYS A 94 18.97 10.64 -55.36
CA LYS A 94 17.99 9.58 -55.65
C LYS A 94 18.05 8.39 -54.67
N GLN A 95 19.21 8.08 -54.09
CA GLN A 95 19.36 7.01 -53.10
C GLN A 95 18.85 7.45 -51.72
N LEU A 96 19.11 8.70 -51.34
CA LEU A 96 18.59 9.30 -50.10
C LEU A 96 17.06 9.31 -50.04
N GLN A 97 16.39 9.48 -51.18
CA GLN A 97 14.93 9.60 -51.26
C GLN A 97 14.18 8.27 -51.04
N GLN A 98 14.82 7.11 -51.31
CA GLN A 98 14.23 5.79 -51.02
C GLN A 98 14.40 5.36 -49.55
N LEU A 99 15.36 5.93 -48.81
CA LEU A 99 15.70 5.54 -47.44
C LEU A 99 14.86 6.21 -46.34
N GLN A 100 13.90 7.08 -46.69
CA GLN A 100 13.08 7.84 -45.72
C GLN A 100 11.62 7.37 -45.57
N ALA A 101 11.21 6.29 -46.24
CA ALA A 101 9.80 5.87 -46.32
C ALA A 101 9.54 4.44 -45.80
N LEU A 102 9.67 4.21 -44.48
CA LEU A 102 9.27 2.95 -43.82
C LEU A 102 8.89 3.16 -42.34
N PRO A 103 7.64 2.86 -41.89
CA PRO A 103 7.23 3.05 -40.50
C PRO A 103 7.86 2.04 -39.52
N LEU A 104 8.69 2.52 -38.60
CA LEU A 104 9.53 1.73 -37.68
C LEU A 104 8.78 1.02 -36.52
N LYS A 105 7.50 0.66 -36.73
CA LYS A 105 6.65 -0.07 -35.77
C LYS A 105 6.27 -1.49 -36.22
N GLN A 106 5.81 -1.69 -37.46
CA GLN A 106 5.28 -3.00 -37.89
C GLN A 106 6.38 -4.07 -38.05
N ALA A 107 7.58 -3.69 -38.51
CA ALA A 107 8.72 -4.59 -38.66
C ALA A 107 9.21 -5.26 -37.35
N LYS A 108 8.75 -4.81 -36.17
CA LYS A 108 9.05 -5.44 -34.88
C LYS A 108 8.06 -6.52 -34.44
N GLU A 109 6.89 -6.61 -35.06
CA GLU A 109 5.86 -7.60 -34.71
C GLU A 109 5.81 -8.75 -35.73
N GLU A 110 6.04 -8.51 -37.01
CA GLU A 110 6.04 -9.60 -38.02
C GLU A 110 7.26 -10.52 -37.90
N ALA A 111 8.42 -9.97 -37.50
CA ALA A 111 9.61 -10.76 -37.13
C ALA A 111 9.42 -11.64 -35.87
N TYR A 112 8.30 -11.49 -35.15
CA TYR A 112 7.99 -12.24 -33.94
C TYR A 112 7.29 -13.60 -34.21
N VAL A 113 6.84 -13.84 -35.44
CA VAL A 113 5.95 -14.97 -35.77
C VAL A 113 6.66 -16.16 -36.45
N ARG A 114 7.85 -15.96 -37.04
CA ARG A 114 8.62 -17.06 -37.67
C ARG A 114 10.12 -16.97 -37.39
N GLY A 115 10.60 -17.83 -36.49
CA GLY A 115 12.00 -18.17 -36.30
C GLY A 115 12.14 -19.69 -36.15
N PRO A 116 13.23 -20.33 -36.62
CA PRO A 116 13.34 -21.79 -36.69
C PRO A 116 13.54 -22.45 -35.32
N HIS A 117 13.36 -23.78 -35.27
CA HIS A 117 13.74 -24.62 -34.13
C HIS A 117 15.26 -24.60 -33.89
N ILE A 118 15.74 -23.61 -33.15
CA ILE A 118 17.12 -23.57 -32.66
C ILE A 118 17.22 -24.48 -31.44
N GLN A 119 18.03 -25.54 -31.54
CA GLN A 119 18.35 -26.41 -30.42
C GLN A 119 19.09 -25.61 -29.33
N LEU A 120 18.53 -25.61 -28.12
CA LEU A 120 19.02 -24.83 -26.98
C LEU A 120 20.35 -25.39 -26.44
N LYS A 121 21.46 -24.67 -26.64
CA LYS A 121 22.69 -24.86 -25.87
C LYS A 121 22.65 -23.97 -24.62
N ALA A 122 22.63 -24.58 -23.44
CA ALA A 122 22.38 -23.90 -22.17
C ALA A 122 23.68 -23.53 -21.42
N HIS A 123 24.20 -22.31 -21.62
CA HIS A 123 25.28 -21.69 -20.81
C HIS A 123 24.93 -20.21 -20.56
N PHE A 124 24.28 -19.90 -19.44
CA PHE A 124 23.71 -18.55 -19.18
C PHE A 124 23.88 -18.02 -17.73
N LEU A 125 24.87 -18.54 -16.98
CA LEU A 125 25.42 -17.84 -15.83
C LEU A 125 26.54 -16.88 -16.31
N PRO A 126 26.70 -15.68 -15.70
CA PRO A 126 27.87 -14.83 -15.93
C PRO A 126 29.17 -15.63 -15.77
N THR A 127 30.13 -15.45 -16.68
CA THR A 127 31.34 -16.29 -16.73
C THR A 127 32.11 -16.29 -15.41
N THR A 128 32.12 -15.16 -14.70
CA THR A 128 32.72 -14.98 -13.35
C THR A 128 32.06 -15.79 -12.24
N LEU A 129 30.83 -16.29 -12.41
CA LEU A 129 30.18 -17.20 -11.45
C LEU A 129 30.48 -18.68 -11.74
N MET A 130 30.78 -19.04 -12.99
CA MET A 130 31.04 -20.42 -13.42
C MET A 130 32.44 -20.95 -13.03
N PHE A 131 33.34 -20.10 -12.53
CA PHE A 131 34.71 -20.48 -12.17
C PHE A 131 34.96 -20.60 -10.65
N ASP A 132 33.96 -20.33 -9.80
CA ASP A 132 34.10 -20.55 -8.35
C ASP A 132 33.72 -22.01 -8.01
N PRO A 133 34.61 -22.83 -7.42
CA PRO A 133 34.35 -24.26 -7.19
C PRO A 133 33.21 -24.54 -6.20
N ARG A 134 32.68 -23.51 -5.52
CA ARG A 134 31.50 -23.60 -4.65
C ARG A 134 30.18 -23.42 -5.42
N VAL A 135 30.23 -23.00 -6.69
CA VAL A 135 29.06 -22.82 -7.56
C VAL A 135 28.91 -24.07 -8.44
N LYS A 136 27.96 -24.93 -8.09
CA LYS A 136 27.55 -26.07 -8.91
C LYS A 136 26.29 -25.72 -9.72
N ASP A 137 26.38 -25.83 -11.05
CA ASP A 137 25.23 -25.72 -11.96
C ASP A 137 24.41 -27.01 -11.88
N PHE A 138 23.24 -26.93 -11.22
CA PHE A 138 22.45 -28.11 -10.84
C PHE A 138 22.02 -28.97 -12.04
N GLU A 139 21.86 -28.39 -13.23
CA GLU A 139 21.45 -29.18 -14.41
C GLU A 139 22.56 -30.13 -14.89
N LYS A 140 23.83 -29.70 -14.78
CA LYS A 140 25.02 -30.44 -15.24
C LYS A 140 25.48 -31.57 -14.31
N LEU A 141 24.97 -31.61 -13.08
CA LEU A 141 25.35 -32.62 -12.08
C LEU A 141 24.79 -34.01 -12.42
N ASN A 142 25.49 -35.06 -12.00
CA ASN A 142 24.97 -36.42 -12.11
C ASN A 142 23.88 -36.70 -11.04
N THR A 143 23.22 -37.87 -11.10
CA THR A 143 22.12 -38.21 -10.18
C THR A 143 22.56 -38.31 -8.71
N GLU A 144 23.78 -38.79 -8.46
CA GLU A 144 24.33 -38.95 -7.11
C GLU A 144 24.67 -37.58 -6.50
N GLU A 145 25.37 -36.72 -7.24
CA GLU A 145 25.64 -35.33 -6.84
C GLU A 145 24.35 -34.52 -6.56
N LYS A 146 23.29 -34.76 -7.35
CA LYS A 146 21.97 -34.14 -7.13
C LYS A 146 21.38 -34.61 -5.80
N MET A 147 21.48 -35.91 -5.49
CA MET A 147 21.02 -36.48 -4.21
C MET A 147 21.88 -36.00 -3.03
N GLU A 148 23.19 -35.87 -3.17
CA GLU A 148 24.07 -35.26 -2.17
C GLU A 148 23.66 -33.82 -1.85
N ILE A 149 23.42 -32.99 -2.87
CA ILE A 149 22.95 -31.61 -2.67
C ILE A 149 21.57 -31.58 -2.03
N PHE A 150 20.66 -32.48 -2.39
CA PHE A 150 19.35 -32.58 -1.72
C PHE A 150 19.46 -33.00 -0.24
N GLU A 151 20.41 -33.87 0.11
CA GLU A 151 20.73 -34.27 1.49
C GLU A 151 21.43 -33.15 2.28
N MET A 152 22.38 -32.43 1.67
CA MET A 152 22.99 -31.24 2.27
C MET A 152 21.94 -30.16 2.53
N ALA A 153 21.07 -29.89 1.54
CA ALA A 153 19.95 -28.98 1.68
C ALA A 153 18.99 -29.44 2.78
N ARG A 154 18.69 -30.74 2.92
CA ARG A 154 17.85 -31.30 3.99
C ARG A 154 18.48 -31.18 5.39
N LYS A 155 19.81 -31.20 5.48
CA LYS A 155 20.57 -31.08 6.74
C LYS A 155 20.86 -29.62 7.14
N ALA A 156 20.71 -28.66 6.22
CA ALA A 156 20.89 -27.25 6.50
C ALA A 156 19.84 -26.72 7.49
N SER A 157 20.28 -25.92 8.47
CA SER A 157 19.40 -25.20 9.40
C SER A 157 18.72 -24.00 8.75
N VAL A 158 19.43 -23.32 7.83
CA VAL A 158 18.96 -22.14 7.09
C VAL A 158 19.40 -22.26 5.63
N LEU A 159 18.50 -21.89 4.72
CA LEU A 159 18.78 -21.77 3.28
C LEU A 159 18.66 -20.30 2.87
N VAL A 160 19.61 -19.79 2.07
CA VAL A 160 19.67 -18.37 1.71
C VAL A 160 19.55 -18.24 0.19
N LEU A 161 18.54 -17.52 -0.29
CA LEU A 161 18.14 -17.51 -1.70
C LEU A 161 18.06 -16.09 -2.29
N THR A 162 18.43 -15.97 -3.57
CA THR A 162 18.19 -14.80 -4.41
C THR A 162 17.82 -15.27 -5.82
N LEU A 163 16.84 -14.64 -6.47
CA LEU A 163 16.62 -14.79 -7.91
C LEU A 163 17.76 -14.12 -8.67
N VAL A 164 18.22 -14.79 -9.73
CA VAL A 164 19.13 -14.24 -10.74
C VAL A 164 18.32 -13.98 -12.02
N TYR A 165 18.50 -12.82 -12.64
CA TYR A 165 17.80 -12.38 -13.84
C TYR A 165 18.62 -12.68 -15.12
N ARG A 166 17.99 -12.54 -16.30
CA ARG A 166 18.61 -12.90 -17.60
C ARG A 166 19.85 -12.05 -17.99
N ASP A 167 20.11 -10.96 -17.29
CA ASP A 167 21.27 -10.09 -17.45
C ASP A 167 22.40 -10.40 -16.43
N GLY A 168 22.20 -11.37 -15.54
CA GLY A 168 23.12 -11.71 -14.46
C GLY A 168 22.91 -10.92 -13.16
N SER A 169 22.02 -9.92 -13.15
CA SER A 169 21.67 -9.18 -11.92
C SER A 169 20.83 -10.04 -10.97
N THR A 170 20.75 -9.66 -9.69
CA THR A 170 20.05 -10.42 -8.64
C THR A 170 18.98 -9.58 -7.93
N GLN A 171 18.26 -10.16 -6.96
CA GLN A 171 17.36 -9.38 -6.10
C GLN A 171 18.09 -8.35 -5.23
N LEU A 172 19.39 -8.53 -4.99
CA LEU A 172 20.25 -7.70 -4.14
C LEU A 172 20.76 -6.44 -4.88
N ASP A 173 20.78 -6.48 -6.21
CA ASP A 173 21.27 -5.38 -7.03
C ASP A 173 20.26 -4.21 -7.12
N PRO A 174 20.73 -2.95 -7.18
CA PRO A 174 19.88 -1.77 -7.14
C PRO A 174 19.06 -1.57 -8.42
N GLU A 175 19.63 -1.85 -9.59
CA GLU A 175 18.90 -1.86 -10.86
C GLU A 175 18.48 -3.29 -11.22
N GLN A 176 17.24 -3.46 -11.69
CA GLN A 176 16.65 -4.78 -11.93
C GLN A 176 15.92 -4.79 -13.28
N VAL A 177 16.55 -5.33 -14.33
CA VAL A 177 15.90 -5.52 -15.62
C VAL A 177 14.89 -6.67 -15.47
N LYS A 178 13.61 -6.36 -15.70
CA LYS A 178 12.46 -7.23 -15.36
C LYS A 178 12.30 -8.47 -16.26
N ARG A 179 13.38 -8.97 -16.85
CA ARG A 179 13.44 -10.18 -17.69
C ARG A 179 13.79 -11.39 -16.83
N ARG A 180 12.75 -11.99 -16.23
CA ARG A 180 12.89 -13.17 -15.36
C ARG A 180 13.37 -14.39 -16.15
N HIS A 181 14.23 -15.17 -15.53
CA HIS A 181 14.17 -16.62 -15.60
C HIS A 181 14.02 -17.14 -14.17
N VAL A 182 13.44 -18.33 -14.03
CA VAL A 182 13.84 -19.25 -12.97
C VAL A 182 14.51 -20.42 -13.68
N SER A 183 15.56 -20.96 -13.08
CA SER A 183 16.16 -22.25 -13.46
C SER A 183 16.09 -23.19 -12.27
N HIS A 184 16.33 -24.49 -12.49
CA HIS A 184 16.44 -25.50 -11.44
C HIS A 184 15.12 -25.74 -10.65
N ARG A 185 14.06 -26.04 -11.41
CA ARG A 185 12.71 -26.49 -11.00
C ARG A 185 12.68 -27.32 -9.72
N ASP A 186 13.35 -28.47 -9.74
CA ASP A 186 13.21 -29.51 -8.70
C ASP A 186 13.83 -29.10 -7.36
N LEU A 187 14.87 -28.26 -7.40
CA LEU A 187 15.50 -27.69 -6.21
C LEU A 187 14.59 -26.67 -5.54
N LEU A 188 13.97 -25.77 -6.31
CA LEU A 188 13.02 -24.80 -5.75
C LEU A 188 11.77 -25.50 -5.19
N LEU A 189 11.26 -26.53 -5.89
CA LEU A 189 10.18 -27.40 -5.41
C LEU A 189 10.50 -28.03 -4.05
N GLN A 190 11.65 -28.70 -3.91
CA GLN A 190 12.02 -29.35 -2.64
C GLN A 190 12.29 -28.35 -1.52
N VAL A 191 12.89 -27.19 -1.81
CA VAL A 191 13.19 -26.18 -0.79
C VAL A 191 11.92 -25.49 -0.28
N LEU A 192 10.98 -25.13 -1.16
CA LEU A 192 9.73 -24.49 -0.75
C LEU A 192 8.75 -25.47 -0.05
N SER A 193 8.84 -26.76 -0.36
CA SER A 193 7.98 -27.81 0.23
C SER A 193 8.46 -28.33 1.60
N ARG A 194 9.47 -27.70 2.22
CA ARG A 194 10.08 -28.15 3.48
C ARG A 194 9.90 -27.11 4.61
N PRO A 195 9.84 -27.55 5.89
CA PRO A 195 9.66 -26.66 7.06
C PRO A 195 10.94 -25.91 7.48
N GLN A 196 11.94 -25.83 6.61
CA GLN A 196 13.24 -25.20 6.88
C GLN A 196 13.13 -23.68 6.77
N LEU A 197 14.00 -22.96 7.49
CA LEU A 197 14.05 -21.50 7.39
C LEU A 197 14.73 -21.09 6.08
N VAL A 198 14.00 -20.35 5.25
CA VAL A 198 14.52 -19.70 4.05
C VAL A 198 14.72 -18.20 4.33
N VAL A 199 15.84 -17.62 3.94
CA VAL A 199 16.10 -16.18 3.97
C VAL A 199 16.18 -15.66 2.53
N CYS A 200 15.33 -14.69 2.17
CA CYS A 200 15.29 -14.12 0.83
C CYS A 200 14.83 -12.65 0.85
N TYR A 201 15.64 -11.74 0.31
CA TYR A 201 15.26 -10.34 0.13
C TYR A 201 14.22 -10.20 -0.98
N LYS A 202 13.07 -9.54 -0.70
CA LYS A 202 11.88 -9.53 -1.58
C LYS A 202 11.31 -10.96 -1.76
N ALA A 203 11.13 -11.71 -0.68
CA ALA A 203 10.65 -13.10 -0.65
C ALA A 203 9.34 -13.32 -1.42
N LYS A 204 8.39 -12.36 -1.37
CA LYS A 204 7.15 -12.40 -2.16
C LYS A 204 7.43 -12.48 -3.67
N ASP A 205 8.47 -11.81 -4.15
CA ASP A 205 8.86 -11.88 -5.57
C ASP A 205 9.39 -13.27 -5.96
N LEU A 206 10.08 -13.97 -5.05
CA LEU A 206 10.48 -15.38 -5.21
C LEU A 206 9.25 -16.30 -5.28
N LEU A 207 8.40 -16.31 -4.24
CA LEU A 207 7.23 -17.20 -4.17
C LEU A 207 6.28 -17.02 -5.36
N ARG A 208 5.94 -15.77 -5.71
CA ARG A 208 5.09 -15.50 -6.87
C ARG A 208 5.72 -15.99 -8.18
N THR A 209 7.04 -15.87 -8.33
CA THR A 209 7.71 -16.34 -9.55
C THR A 209 7.75 -17.88 -9.60
N ALA A 210 7.89 -18.56 -8.46
CA ALA A 210 7.71 -20.01 -8.37
C ALA A 210 6.30 -20.45 -8.83
N LEU A 211 5.25 -19.82 -8.27
CA LEU A 211 3.85 -20.07 -8.67
C LEU A 211 3.58 -19.77 -10.16
N GLN A 212 4.21 -18.74 -10.71
CA GLN A 212 4.04 -18.36 -12.13
C GLN A 212 4.80 -19.27 -13.09
N CYS A 213 5.95 -19.84 -12.68
CA CYS A 213 6.73 -20.77 -13.50
C CYS A 213 6.26 -22.22 -13.43
N TYR A 214 5.77 -22.67 -12.27
CA TYR A 214 5.47 -24.09 -12.00
C TYR A 214 3.99 -24.33 -11.65
N LYS A 215 3.08 -23.57 -12.27
CA LYS A 215 1.63 -23.57 -11.95
C LYS A 215 0.94 -24.94 -12.08
N GLN A 216 1.49 -25.85 -12.88
CA GLN A 216 0.97 -27.22 -13.04
C GLN A 216 1.40 -28.19 -11.93
N GLU A 217 2.31 -27.76 -11.03
CA GLU A 217 3.04 -28.63 -10.12
C GLU A 217 3.04 -28.09 -8.68
N ILE A 218 3.16 -26.77 -8.53
CA ILE A 218 3.04 -26.07 -7.25
C ILE A 218 1.59 -25.61 -7.07
N SER A 219 0.88 -26.29 -6.18
CA SER A 219 -0.34 -25.75 -5.58
C SER A 219 0.01 -24.56 -4.68
N TRP A 220 -0.81 -23.51 -4.73
CA TRP A 220 -0.68 -22.38 -3.82
C TRP A 220 -0.78 -22.79 -2.33
N LYS A 221 -1.45 -23.93 -2.05
CA LYS A 221 -1.57 -24.50 -0.70
C LYS A 221 -0.23 -25.05 -0.18
N GLN A 222 0.74 -25.39 -1.06
CA GLN A 222 2.10 -25.77 -0.65
C GLN A 222 2.91 -24.54 -0.21
N VAL A 223 2.87 -23.43 -0.96
CA VAL A 223 3.64 -22.22 -0.58
C VAL A 223 3.10 -21.53 0.67
N ALA A 224 1.86 -21.83 1.08
CA ALA A 224 1.30 -21.38 2.36
C ALA A 224 2.12 -21.87 3.57
N GLY A 225 2.83 -23.00 3.46
CA GLY A 225 3.69 -23.54 4.51
C GLY A 225 5.14 -23.02 4.52
N CYS A 226 5.54 -22.18 3.55
CA CYS A 226 6.93 -21.73 3.43
C CYS A 226 7.35 -20.81 4.59
N ARG A 227 8.30 -21.28 5.41
CA ARG A 227 8.94 -20.46 6.47
C ARG A 227 10.02 -19.57 5.87
N ILE A 228 9.61 -18.46 5.27
CA ILE A 228 10.50 -17.51 4.59
C ILE A 228 10.61 -16.18 5.35
N GLN A 229 11.83 -15.74 5.63
CA GLN A 229 12.17 -14.44 6.22
C GLN A 229 12.66 -13.47 5.15
N ASP A 230 12.22 -12.21 5.24
CA ASP A 230 12.53 -11.16 4.27
C ASP A 230 13.09 -9.91 4.96
N PRO A 231 14.41 -9.67 4.88
CA PRO A 231 15.05 -8.47 5.40
C PRO A 231 14.42 -7.14 4.93
N GLN A 232 13.78 -7.08 3.76
CA GLN A 232 13.05 -5.87 3.34
C GLN A 232 11.87 -5.58 4.28
N VAL A 233 11.18 -6.62 4.72
CA VAL A 233 10.02 -6.53 5.63
C VAL A 233 10.49 -6.17 7.03
N SER A 234 11.57 -6.79 7.53
CA SER A 234 12.19 -6.45 8.82
C SER A 234 12.67 -5.00 8.86
N GLY A 235 13.38 -4.55 7.83
CA GLY A 235 13.89 -3.18 7.72
C GLY A 235 12.78 -2.12 7.69
N TRP A 236 11.69 -2.41 6.97
CA TRP A 236 10.49 -1.56 6.98
C TRP A 236 9.77 -1.57 8.33
N LEU A 237 9.69 -2.70 9.04
CA LEU A 237 9.01 -2.75 10.34
C LEU A 237 9.78 -2.00 11.45
N LEU A 238 11.12 -1.93 11.33
CA LEU A 238 11.98 -1.12 12.21
C LEU A 238 11.89 0.39 11.91
N ASP A 239 11.78 0.79 10.65
CA ASP A 239 11.60 2.19 10.23
C ASP A 239 10.58 2.32 9.09
N PRO A 240 9.28 2.30 9.38
CA PRO A 240 8.24 2.43 8.36
C PRO A 240 8.08 3.87 7.86
N ALA A 241 8.83 4.84 8.42
CA ALA A 241 8.86 6.21 7.93
C ALA A 241 9.86 6.37 6.77
N ASN A 242 11.03 5.75 6.88
CA ASN A 242 12.12 5.83 5.91
C ASN A 242 12.59 4.41 5.51
N PRO A 243 11.74 3.63 4.80
CA PRO A 243 12.13 2.30 4.32
C PRO A 243 13.27 2.41 3.32
N CYS A 244 14.25 1.51 3.46
CA CYS A 244 15.37 1.36 2.53
C CYS A 244 14.86 1.05 1.11
N SER A 245 15.41 1.72 0.09
CA SER A 245 14.98 1.57 -1.31
C SER A 245 15.62 0.36 -1.99
N SER A 246 16.87 0.06 -1.62
CA SER A 246 17.67 -1.07 -2.12
C SER A 246 18.04 -2.07 -1.01
N TYR A 247 18.78 -3.12 -1.36
CA TYR A 247 19.42 -4.02 -0.39
C TYR A 247 20.70 -3.40 0.19
N GLU A 248 21.48 -2.66 -0.60
CA GLU A 248 22.70 -1.97 -0.13
C GLU A 248 22.35 -0.88 0.90
N ASP A 249 21.26 -0.13 0.69
CA ASP A 249 20.72 0.83 1.67
C ASP A 249 20.46 0.17 3.03
N LEU A 250 19.97 -1.07 3.01
CA LEU A 250 19.56 -1.83 4.18
C LEU A 250 20.79 -2.43 4.88
N LEU A 251 21.74 -2.96 4.09
CA LEU A 251 23.02 -3.44 4.58
C LEU A 251 23.83 -2.31 5.22
N GLN A 252 23.91 -1.14 4.60
CA GLN A 252 24.61 0.05 5.13
C GLN A 252 23.93 0.63 6.38
N LYS A 253 22.59 0.59 6.47
CA LYS A 253 21.83 1.14 7.61
C LYS A 253 21.94 0.30 8.88
N TYR A 254 22.09 -1.03 8.75
CA TYR A 254 22.03 -1.95 9.90
C TYR A 254 23.31 -2.76 10.14
N CYS A 255 24.15 -3.02 9.13
CA CYS A 255 25.37 -3.83 9.27
C CYS A 255 26.66 -2.99 9.14
N LYS A 256 27.67 -3.35 9.95
CA LYS A 256 29.04 -2.80 9.87
C LYS A 256 30.04 -3.85 9.33
N ILE A 257 29.59 -4.70 8.41
CA ILE A 257 30.38 -5.82 7.87
C ILE A 257 31.40 -5.27 6.86
N PRO A 258 32.69 -5.62 6.95
CA PRO A 258 33.68 -5.25 5.94
C PRO A 258 33.38 -5.97 4.61
N ARG A 259 33.37 -5.23 3.50
CA ARG A 259 33.17 -5.80 2.15
C ARG A 259 34.31 -6.79 1.85
N THR A 260 33.98 -8.07 1.69
CA THR A 260 34.96 -9.13 1.39
C THR A 260 35.09 -9.40 -0.11
N THR A 261 36.32 -9.66 -0.55
CA THR A 261 36.75 -9.77 -1.95
C THR A 261 36.35 -11.07 -2.66
N VAL A 262 35.20 -11.65 -2.27
CA VAL A 262 34.65 -12.88 -2.85
C VAL A 262 33.69 -12.54 -4.00
N SER A 263 33.50 -13.47 -4.95
CA SER A 263 32.53 -13.35 -6.04
C SER A 263 31.18 -12.80 -5.54
N GLN A 264 30.68 -11.76 -6.22
CA GLN A 264 29.69 -10.83 -5.66
C GLN A 264 28.42 -11.51 -5.15
N ALA A 265 27.91 -12.53 -5.84
CA ALA A 265 26.71 -13.25 -5.42
C ALA A 265 26.90 -14.06 -4.12
N ILE A 266 28.05 -14.73 -3.94
CA ILE A 266 28.35 -15.49 -2.71
C ILE A 266 28.55 -14.51 -1.55
N SER A 267 29.30 -13.43 -1.76
CA SER A 267 29.50 -12.37 -0.77
C SER A 267 28.16 -11.72 -0.36
N GLY A 268 27.29 -11.48 -1.34
CA GLY A 268 25.93 -10.98 -1.14
C GLY A 268 25.02 -11.93 -0.35
N LEU A 269 25.01 -13.23 -0.65
CA LEU A 269 24.23 -14.22 0.10
C LEU A 269 24.71 -14.37 1.56
N CYS A 270 26.03 -14.41 1.80
CA CYS A 270 26.57 -14.40 3.16
C CYS A 270 26.18 -13.11 3.92
N SER A 271 26.26 -11.96 3.25
CA SER A 271 25.87 -10.67 3.84
C SER A 271 24.36 -10.59 4.12
N LEU A 272 23.52 -11.18 3.26
CA LEU A 272 22.07 -11.28 3.44
C LEU A 272 21.70 -12.09 4.68
N TYR A 273 22.41 -13.19 4.95
CA TYR A 273 22.23 -13.98 6.17
C TYR A 273 22.53 -13.16 7.43
N TRP A 274 23.71 -12.52 7.50
CA TRP A 274 24.10 -11.72 8.66
C TRP A 274 23.20 -10.49 8.86
N LEU A 275 22.74 -9.86 7.77
CA LEU A 275 21.75 -8.80 7.81
C LEU A 275 20.41 -9.29 8.38
N ASN A 276 19.96 -10.48 8.00
CA ASN A 276 18.75 -11.07 8.56
C ASN A 276 18.87 -11.37 10.07
N VAL A 277 20.03 -11.85 10.54
CA VAL A 277 20.31 -12.08 11.96
C VAL A 277 20.29 -10.77 12.75
N GLU A 278 21.00 -9.74 12.26
CA GLU A 278 21.05 -8.41 12.88
C GLU A 278 19.66 -7.74 12.95
N LEU A 279 18.89 -7.82 11.87
CA LEU A 279 17.51 -7.31 11.83
C LEU A 279 16.58 -8.09 12.79
N SER A 280 16.76 -9.41 12.91
CA SER A 280 15.99 -10.24 13.83
C SER A 280 16.24 -9.87 15.30
N SER A 281 17.51 -9.68 15.67
CA SER A 281 17.92 -9.19 17.01
C SER A 281 17.32 -7.81 17.32
N ARG A 282 17.27 -6.91 16.33
CA ARG A 282 16.63 -5.58 16.45
C ARG A 282 15.11 -5.65 16.59
N LEU A 283 14.45 -6.59 15.91
CA LEU A 283 13.00 -6.80 16.08
C LEU A 283 12.68 -7.36 17.48
N GLN A 284 13.46 -8.32 17.96
CA GLN A 284 13.31 -8.91 19.30
C GLN A 284 13.52 -7.86 20.41
N SER A 285 14.62 -7.11 20.37
CA SER A 285 14.93 -6.06 21.36
C SER A 285 13.97 -4.86 21.34
N LEU A 286 13.12 -4.74 20.32
CA LEU A 286 12.04 -3.74 20.24
C LEU A 286 10.63 -4.32 20.45
N GLY A 287 10.48 -5.61 20.76
CA GLY A 287 9.17 -6.25 20.94
C GLY A 287 8.33 -6.29 19.64
N LEU A 288 8.99 -6.32 18.49
CA LEU A 288 8.39 -6.38 17.15
C LEU A 288 8.50 -7.77 16.50
N TRP A 289 9.06 -8.75 17.22
CA TRP A 289 9.33 -10.09 16.69
C TRP A 289 8.06 -10.88 16.39
N ASP A 290 7.13 -10.95 17.34
CA ASP A 290 5.91 -11.77 17.20
C ASP A 290 5.00 -11.20 16.10
N LEU A 291 4.90 -9.87 16.00
CA LEU A 291 4.23 -9.17 14.89
C LEU A 291 4.90 -9.47 13.53
N TYR A 292 6.24 -9.61 13.51
CA TYR A 292 6.97 -9.98 12.31
C TYR A 292 6.67 -11.44 11.91
N THR A 293 6.81 -12.39 12.83
CA THR A 293 6.62 -13.82 12.55
C THR A 293 5.17 -14.17 12.22
N ASP A 294 4.23 -13.72 13.03
CA ASP A 294 2.86 -14.24 13.05
C ASP A 294 1.95 -13.47 12.08
N MET A 295 2.37 -12.27 11.68
CA MET A 295 1.65 -11.43 10.71
C MET A 295 2.46 -11.13 9.46
N GLU A 296 3.58 -10.39 9.57
CA GLU A 296 4.23 -9.86 8.37
C GLU A 296 4.90 -10.93 7.50
N LEU A 297 5.42 -12.02 8.08
CA LEU A 297 5.88 -13.18 7.32
C LEU A 297 4.71 -14.01 6.78
N SER A 298 3.67 -14.26 7.58
CA SER A 298 2.46 -14.96 7.14
C SER A 298 1.74 -14.26 5.98
N MET A 299 1.86 -12.93 5.85
CA MET A 299 1.36 -12.18 4.70
C MET A 299 2.14 -12.42 3.40
N ILE A 300 3.42 -12.84 3.44
CA ILE A 300 4.26 -13.03 2.26
C ILE A 300 3.66 -14.05 1.26
N PRO A 301 3.29 -15.29 1.67
CA PRO A 301 2.63 -16.23 0.78
C PRO A 301 1.25 -15.73 0.34
N VAL A 302 0.46 -15.11 1.23
CA VAL A 302 -0.87 -14.54 0.89
C VAL A 302 -0.74 -13.57 -0.29
N LEU A 303 0.15 -12.59 -0.21
CA LEU A 303 0.36 -11.60 -1.27
C LEU A 303 1.01 -12.21 -2.53
N ALA A 304 1.88 -13.21 -2.39
CA ALA A 304 2.46 -13.92 -3.53
C ALA A 304 1.40 -14.71 -4.32
N VAL A 305 0.44 -15.31 -3.61
CA VAL A 305 -0.70 -16.03 -4.19
C VAL A 305 -1.68 -15.04 -4.86
N MET A 306 -2.00 -13.92 -4.21
CA MET A 306 -2.81 -12.84 -4.83
C MET A 306 -2.19 -12.31 -6.13
N GLU A 307 -0.85 -12.16 -6.21
CA GLU A 307 -0.15 -11.78 -7.46
C GLU A 307 0.05 -12.94 -8.47
N SER A 308 -0.28 -14.17 -8.10
CA SER A 308 -0.28 -15.32 -9.03
C SER A 308 -1.62 -15.49 -9.76
N TYR A 309 -2.70 -15.00 -9.14
CA TYR A 309 -4.03 -14.93 -9.72
C TYR A 309 -4.25 -13.65 -10.53
N HIS A 310 -5.37 -13.64 -11.24
CA HIS A 310 -5.80 -12.57 -12.13
C HIS A 310 -7.29 -12.30 -11.89
N ILE A 311 -7.73 -11.06 -12.07
CA ILE A 311 -9.15 -10.68 -11.99
C ILE A 311 -9.67 -10.51 -13.41
N HIS A 312 -10.78 -11.15 -13.74
CA HIS A 312 -11.46 -11.00 -15.04
C HIS A 312 -12.18 -9.64 -15.13
N VAL A 313 -12.23 -9.10 -16.35
CA VAL A 313 -12.81 -7.77 -16.61
C VAL A 313 -13.57 -7.73 -17.94
N ASP A 314 -14.70 -7.04 -17.96
CA ASP A 314 -15.38 -6.71 -19.23
C ASP A 314 -14.65 -5.56 -19.91
N LYS A 315 -13.68 -5.94 -20.77
CA LYS A 315 -12.90 -5.01 -21.59
C LYS A 315 -13.76 -4.19 -22.56
N GLU A 316 -14.87 -4.73 -23.06
CA GLU A 316 -15.75 -3.99 -23.97
C GLU A 316 -16.59 -2.95 -23.21
N ALA A 317 -17.02 -3.23 -21.98
CA ALA A 317 -17.60 -2.22 -21.10
C ALA A 317 -16.55 -1.16 -20.71
N PHE A 318 -15.29 -1.53 -20.43
CA PHE A 318 -14.20 -0.56 -20.23
C PHE A 318 -14.04 0.37 -21.44
N GLN A 319 -14.00 -0.17 -22.67
CA GLN A 319 -13.89 0.65 -23.88
C GLN A 319 -15.13 1.54 -24.10
N ARG A 320 -16.34 0.98 -24.07
CA ARG A 320 -17.61 1.73 -24.21
C ARG A 320 -17.72 2.86 -23.17
N THR A 321 -17.33 2.59 -21.92
CA THR A 321 -17.30 3.58 -20.85
C THR A 321 -16.26 4.67 -21.12
N SER A 322 -15.07 4.30 -21.60
CA SER A 322 -14.00 5.25 -21.96
C SER A 322 -14.47 6.25 -23.03
N ASP A 323 -15.11 5.75 -24.10
CA ASP A 323 -15.59 6.59 -25.20
C ASP A 323 -16.76 7.50 -24.78
N MET A 324 -17.68 6.98 -23.95
CA MET A 324 -18.79 7.76 -23.40
C MET A 324 -18.31 8.90 -22.48
N LEU A 325 -17.39 8.61 -21.56
CA LEU A 325 -16.74 9.63 -20.73
C LEU A 325 -15.92 10.62 -21.57
N GLY A 326 -15.25 10.15 -22.64
CA GLY A 326 -14.54 11.01 -23.59
C GLY A 326 -15.43 12.03 -24.29
N LYS A 327 -16.69 11.69 -24.57
CA LYS A 327 -17.71 12.62 -25.10
C LYS A 327 -18.13 13.64 -24.04
N LYS A 328 -18.49 13.19 -22.83
CA LYS A 328 -18.92 14.07 -21.72
C LYS A 328 -17.82 15.05 -21.28
N LEU A 329 -16.55 14.66 -21.29
CA LEU A 329 -15.43 15.58 -21.01
C LEU A 329 -15.32 16.72 -22.04
N LYS A 330 -15.51 16.43 -23.34
CA LYS A 330 -15.51 17.47 -24.39
C LYS A 330 -16.67 18.45 -24.24
N GLN A 331 -17.85 17.95 -23.86
CA GLN A 331 -19.00 18.80 -23.53
C GLN A 331 -18.69 19.73 -22.34
N LEU A 332 -18.20 19.17 -21.22
CA LEU A 332 -17.88 19.94 -20.02
C LEU A 332 -16.75 20.95 -20.24
N GLU A 333 -15.79 20.66 -21.11
CA GLU A 333 -14.75 21.60 -21.54
C GLU A 333 -15.35 22.79 -22.34
N GLN A 334 -16.25 22.51 -23.30
CA GLN A 334 -16.98 23.55 -24.05
C GLN A 334 -17.94 24.37 -23.17
N GLU A 335 -18.51 23.77 -22.12
CA GLU A 335 -19.32 24.45 -21.10
C GLU A 335 -18.45 25.35 -20.22
N ALA A 336 -17.26 24.87 -19.81
CA ALA A 336 -16.31 25.65 -19.03
C ALA A 336 -15.73 26.84 -19.80
N HIS A 337 -15.39 26.69 -21.09
CA HIS A 337 -14.91 27.80 -21.93
C HIS A 337 -16.01 28.85 -22.14
N ARG A 338 -17.26 28.43 -22.39
CA ARG A 338 -18.41 29.36 -22.49
C ARG A 338 -18.68 30.09 -21.16
N ALA A 339 -18.63 29.39 -20.04
CA ALA A 339 -18.80 29.99 -18.72
C ALA A 339 -17.65 30.93 -18.34
N ALA A 340 -16.41 30.63 -18.74
CA ALA A 340 -15.24 31.47 -18.48
C ALA A 340 -15.18 32.74 -19.35
N GLY A 341 -15.77 32.72 -20.54
CA GLY A 341 -15.60 33.76 -21.56
C GLY A 341 -14.23 33.76 -22.25
N GLU A 342 -13.31 32.87 -21.87
CA GLU A 342 -12.00 32.66 -22.51
C GLU A 342 -11.67 31.16 -22.61
N ILE A 343 -10.90 30.78 -23.65
CA ILE A 343 -10.41 29.40 -23.81
C ILE A 343 -9.18 29.21 -22.93
N PHE A 344 -9.19 28.17 -22.08
CA PHE A 344 -8.08 27.81 -21.21
C PHE A 344 -7.95 26.29 -21.09
N LEU A 345 -6.75 25.80 -20.76
CA LEU A 345 -6.52 24.39 -20.52
C LEU A 345 -7.18 23.98 -19.19
N ILE A 346 -8.32 23.31 -19.28
CA ILE A 346 -9.18 22.95 -18.15
C ILE A 346 -8.48 22.07 -17.10
N THR A 347 -7.51 21.25 -17.51
CA THR A 347 -6.67 20.44 -16.62
C THR A 347 -5.59 21.25 -15.89
N SER A 348 -5.33 22.49 -16.30
CA SER A 348 -4.32 23.36 -15.68
C SER A 348 -4.91 24.15 -14.52
N ASN A 349 -4.66 23.66 -13.30
CA ASN A 349 -4.99 24.35 -12.05
C ASN A 349 -4.40 25.77 -11.95
N SER A 350 -3.34 26.09 -12.71
CA SER A 350 -2.77 27.44 -12.76
C SER A 350 -3.58 28.39 -13.64
N GLN A 351 -4.00 27.95 -14.83
CA GLN A 351 -4.85 28.76 -15.72
C GLN A 351 -6.25 28.92 -15.11
N LEU A 352 -6.86 27.85 -14.62
CA LEU A 352 -8.14 27.89 -13.89
C LEU A 352 -8.12 28.92 -12.73
N ARG A 353 -7.01 29.00 -11.98
CA ARG A 353 -6.84 30.00 -10.91
C ARG A 353 -6.87 31.43 -11.47
N ALA A 354 -6.21 31.68 -12.61
CA ALA A 354 -6.21 32.98 -13.26
C ALA A 354 -7.63 33.37 -13.74
N VAL A 355 -8.41 32.44 -14.27
CA VAL A 355 -9.82 32.66 -14.63
C VAL A 355 -10.65 33.01 -13.39
N LEU A 356 -10.70 32.10 -12.39
CA LEU A 356 -11.57 32.24 -11.21
C LEU A 356 -11.28 33.49 -10.36
N PHE A 357 -10.01 33.87 -10.23
CA PHE A 357 -9.60 34.91 -9.28
C PHE A 357 -8.99 36.15 -9.92
N GLY A 358 -8.39 36.05 -11.11
CA GLY A 358 -7.85 37.20 -11.85
C GLY A 358 -8.89 37.87 -12.76
N ARG A 359 -9.67 37.07 -13.51
CA ARG A 359 -10.73 37.58 -14.40
C ARG A 359 -12.06 37.73 -13.67
N LEU A 360 -12.63 36.60 -13.22
CA LEU A 360 -13.97 36.54 -12.62
C LEU A 360 -14.01 37.06 -11.18
N ARG A 361 -12.84 37.22 -10.55
CA ARG A 361 -12.63 37.78 -9.21
C ARG A 361 -13.58 37.22 -8.14
N LEU A 362 -13.93 35.94 -8.22
CA LEU A 362 -14.99 35.36 -7.38
C LEU A 362 -14.68 35.42 -5.87
N HIS A 363 -13.40 35.58 -5.51
CA HIS A 363 -12.96 35.80 -4.13
C HIS A 363 -13.29 37.19 -3.56
N GLU A 364 -13.51 38.21 -4.40
CA GLU A 364 -14.00 39.53 -3.96
C GLU A 364 -15.50 39.50 -3.67
N ARG A 365 -16.23 38.59 -4.34
CA ARG A 365 -17.68 38.36 -4.22
C ARG A 365 -18.07 37.28 -3.19
N CYS A 366 -17.10 36.53 -2.67
CA CYS A 366 -17.33 35.45 -1.70
C CYS A 366 -17.35 36.02 -0.26
N GLU A 367 -18.38 35.66 0.51
CA GLU A 367 -18.50 36.06 1.92
C GLU A 367 -17.33 35.54 2.77
N ASN A 368 -16.82 34.34 2.44
CA ASN A 368 -15.62 33.79 3.05
C ASN A 368 -14.34 34.50 2.54
N LYS A 369 -14.03 35.65 3.16
CA LYS A 369 -12.81 36.43 2.91
C LYS A 369 -11.49 35.69 3.23
N LYS A 370 -11.54 34.45 3.76
CA LYS A 370 -10.39 33.59 4.10
C LYS A 370 -10.31 32.31 3.24
N LEU A 371 -10.66 32.37 1.94
CA LEU A 371 -10.52 31.22 1.03
C LEU A 371 -9.13 30.52 1.16
N PRO A 372 -9.10 29.18 1.34
CA PRO A 372 -7.88 28.38 1.42
C PRO A 372 -6.82 28.69 0.34
N ARG A 373 -5.56 28.69 0.77
CA ARG A 373 -4.38 28.97 -0.07
C ARG A 373 -3.48 27.75 -0.17
N THR A 374 -2.76 27.63 -1.28
CA THR A 374 -1.71 26.62 -1.47
C THR A 374 -0.46 26.95 -0.64
N LEU A 375 0.47 26.01 -0.55
CA LEU A 375 1.80 26.21 0.08
C LEU A 375 2.52 27.47 -0.46
N ASN A 376 2.33 27.77 -1.75
CA ASN A 376 2.90 28.95 -2.42
C ASN A 376 2.09 30.24 -2.20
N ARG A 377 1.20 30.28 -1.18
CA ARG A 377 0.33 31.41 -0.76
C ARG A 377 -0.67 31.93 -1.80
N GLN A 378 -0.76 31.29 -2.96
CA GLN A 378 -1.77 31.53 -4.00
C GLN A 378 -3.12 30.91 -3.58
N GLN A 379 -4.26 31.47 -4.01
CA GLN A 379 -5.57 30.87 -3.76
C GLN A 379 -5.64 29.43 -4.32
N SER A 380 -6.26 28.54 -3.56
CA SER A 380 -6.45 27.16 -3.97
C SER A 380 -7.58 27.04 -5.00
N THR A 381 -7.48 26.05 -5.88
CA THR A 381 -8.59 25.59 -6.73
C THR A 381 -9.05 24.20 -6.28
N SER A 382 -8.86 23.86 -5.01
CA SER A 382 -9.35 22.62 -4.40
C SER A 382 -10.88 22.56 -4.37
N GLU A 383 -11.42 21.34 -4.32
CA GLU A 383 -12.84 21.00 -4.18
C GLU A 383 -13.58 21.88 -3.17
N ALA A 384 -13.09 21.95 -1.92
CA ALA A 384 -13.58 22.83 -0.86
C ALA A 384 -13.69 24.33 -1.22
N VAL A 385 -12.86 24.82 -2.15
CA VAL A 385 -12.94 26.21 -2.63
C VAL A 385 -13.91 26.34 -3.80
N LEU A 386 -14.01 25.33 -4.68
CA LEU A 386 -14.97 25.36 -5.78
C LEU A 386 -16.41 25.26 -5.26
N LEU A 387 -16.67 24.43 -4.24
CA LEU A 387 -17.96 24.36 -3.56
C LEU A 387 -18.37 25.73 -2.99
N GLN A 388 -17.47 26.42 -2.28
CA GLN A 388 -17.70 27.78 -1.74
C GLN A 388 -17.81 28.90 -2.81
N LEU A 389 -17.71 28.57 -4.10
CA LEU A 389 -17.82 29.51 -5.22
C LEU A 389 -18.92 29.13 -6.24
N GLN A 390 -19.56 27.96 -6.10
CA GLN A 390 -20.47 27.41 -7.11
C GLN A 390 -21.75 28.25 -7.28
N ASP A 391 -22.23 28.87 -6.22
CA ASP A 391 -23.45 29.69 -6.23
C ASP A 391 -23.17 31.12 -6.74
N LEU A 392 -21.90 31.53 -6.79
CA LEU A 392 -21.47 32.83 -7.32
C LEU A 392 -21.30 32.83 -8.85
N HIS A 393 -21.09 31.65 -9.44
CA HIS A 393 -20.76 31.47 -10.86
C HIS A 393 -20.86 29.99 -11.28
N PRO A 394 -21.34 29.65 -12.49
CA PRO A 394 -21.48 28.24 -12.93
C PRO A 394 -20.15 27.49 -13.12
N LEU A 395 -19.06 28.19 -13.45
CA LEU A 395 -17.76 27.56 -13.78
C LEU A 395 -17.24 26.59 -12.69
N PRO A 396 -17.16 26.95 -11.38
CA PRO A 396 -16.82 26.00 -10.32
C PRO A 396 -17.59 24.67 -10.35
N LYS A 397 -18.91 24.65 -10.57
CA LYS A 397 -19.71 23.41 -10.66
C LYS A 397 -19.30 22.55 -11.86
N ILE A 398 -19.16 23.16 -13.03
CA ILE A 398 -18.68 22.50 -14.26
C ILE A 398 -17.27 21.89 -14.05
N ILE A 399 -16.40 22.58 -13.32
CA ILE A 399 -15.03 22.12 -13.03
C ILE A 399 -15.01 20.96 -12.02
N LEU A 400 -15.90 20.96 -11.03
CA LEU A 400 -16.08 19.82 -10.11
C LEU A 400 -16.50 18.57 -10.89
N GLU A 401 -17.55 18.68 -11.71
CA GLU A 401 -18.04 17.59 -12.56
C GLU A 401 -16.96 17.10 -13.55
N TYR A 402 -16.30 18.02 -14.26
CA TYR A 402 -15.18 17.68 -15.16
C TYR A 402 -14.09 16.88 -14.44
N ARG A 403 -13.70 17.28 -13.23
CA ARG A 403 -12.66 16.59 -12.46
C ARG A 403 -13.11 15.22 -11.98
N GLN A 404 -14.37 15.06 -11.56
CA GLN A 404 -14.95 13.77 -11.19
C GLN A 404 -14.93 12.81 -12.39
N VAL A 405 -15.50 13.24 -13.52
CA VAL A 405 -15.54 12.49 -14.79
C VAL A 405 -14.13 12.17 -15.30
N HIS A 406 -13.20 13.13 -15.26
CA HIS A 406 -11.81 12.95 -15.71
C HIS A 406 -11.06 11.96 -14.81
N LYS A 407 -11.25 12.04 -13.48
CA LYS A 407 -10.67 11.09 -12.52
C LYS A 407 -11.17 9.67 -12.77
N ILE A 408 -12.48 9.49 -12.97
CA ILE A 408 -13.08 8.20 -13.32
C ILE A 408 -12.48 7.68 -14.63
N LYS A 409 -12.52 8.45 -15.72
CA LYS A 409 -11.98 8.02 -17.02
C LYS A 409 -10.49 7.70 -16.93
N SER A 410 -9.67 8.65 -16.49
CA SER A 410 -8.21 8.53 -16.54
C SER A 410 -7.66 7.48 -15.55
N THR A 411 -8.19 7.41 -14.33
CA THR A 411 -7.66 6.51 -13.28
C THR A 411 -8.37 5.16 -13.25
N PHE A 412 -9.70 5.16 -13.35
CA PHE A 412 -10.53 3.96 -13.11
C PHE A 412 -11.09 3.32 -14.37
N VAL A 413 -10.82 3.87 -15.56
CA VAL A 413 -11.18 3.25 -16.85
C VAL A 413 -9.91 3.05 -17.69
N ASP A 414 -9.32 4.11 -18.23
CA ASP A 414 -8.11 4.08 -19.07
C ASP A 414 -6.89 3.49 -18.33
N GLY A 415 -6.72 3.88 -17.06
CA GLY A 415 -5.65 3.38 -16.20
C GLY A 415 -5.75 1.89 -15.87
N ILE A 416 -6.97 1.33 -15.87
CA ILE A 416 -7.19 -0.13 -15.72
C ILE A 416 -7.07 -0.82 -17.08
N LEU A 417 -7.66 -0.26 -18.13
CA LEU A 417 -7.61 -0.78 -19.50
C LEU A 417 -6.16 -0.92 -20.01
N SER A 418 -5.28 0.03 -19.69
CA SER A 418 -3.83 -0.06 -19.98
C SER A 418 -3.07 -1.13 -19.18
N CYS A 419 -3.69 -1.72 -18.15
CA CYS A 419 -3.17 -2.87 -17.40
C CYS A 419 -3.80 -4.21 -17.82
N VAL A 420 -4.83 -4.21 -18.69
CA VAL A 420 -5.46 -5.43 -19.22
C VAL A 420 -4.52 -6.12 -20.20
N LYS A 421 -4.28 -7.42 -19.99
CA LYS A 421 -3.45 -8.23 -20.90
C LYS A 421 -4.33 -8.94 -21.94
N ASN A 422 -3.71 -9.62 -22.91
CA ASN A 422 -4.35 -10.24 -24.09
C ASN A 422 -5.37 -11.38 -23.82
N LYS A 423 -5.94 -11.52 -22.60
CA LYS A 423 -7.03 -12.45 -22.27
C LYS A 423 -7.99 -11.85 -21.21
N ASP A 424 -8.25 -10.55 -21.32
CA ASP A 424 -9.32 -9.84 -20.60
C ASP A 424 -9.27 -9.99 -19.07
N PHE A 425 -8.05 -9.90 -18.55
CA PHE A 425 -7.74 -9.96 -17.13
C PHE A 425 -6.69 -8.91 -16.72
N ILE A 426 -6.70 -8.57 -15.43
CA ILE A 426 -5.65 -7.77 -14.76
C ILE A 426 -4.96 -8.58 -13.64
N SER A 427 -3.84 -8.10 -13.12
CA SER A 427 -3.27 -8.58 -11.85
C SER A 427 -2.42 -7.48 -11.22
N SER A 428 -2.91 -6.91 -10.11
CA SER A 428 -2.25 -5.85 -9.35
C SER A 428 -1.09 -6.38 -8.51
N LYS A 429 -0.11 -5.52 -8.26
CA LYS A 429 0.99 -5.79 -7.33
C LYS A 429 0.68 -5.23 -5.95
N TRP A 430 0.90 -6.05 -4.92
CA TRP A 430 0.57 -5.77 -3.53
C TRP A 430 1.84 -5.51 -2.71
N HIS A 431 1.86 -4.40 -1.96
CA HIS A 431 3.04 -3.94 -1.22
C HIS A 431 2.72 -3.76 0.27
N GLN A 432 3.13 -4.69 1.13
CA GLN A 432 3.01 -4.55 2.59
C GLN A 432 3.97 -3.48 3.16
N THR A 433 5.18 -3.37 2.61
CA THR A 433 6.26 -2.46 3.03
C THR A 433 6.08 -1.00 2.58
N SER A 434 4.83 -0.54 2.37
CA SER A 434 4.55 0.71 1.65
C SER A 434 3.79 1.80 2.44
N ALA A 435 2.93 1.43 3.39
CA ALA A 435 2.19 2.40 4.20
C ALA A 435 2.77 2.48 5.61
N VAL A 436 2.90 3.70 6.13
CA VAL A 436 3.36 3.97 7.50
C VAL A 436 2.46 3.35 8.59
N THR A 437 1.23 2.96 8.23
CA THR A 437 0.21 2.34 9.10
C THR A 437 0.15 0.82 9.00
N GLY A 438 1.05 0.17 8.23
CA GLY A 438 0.96 -1.28 8.00
C GLY A 438 -0.07 -1.74 6.96
N ARG A 439 -0.97 -0.85 6.52
CA ARG A 439 -1.92 -1.12 5.43
C ARG A 439 -1.18 -1.55 4.15
N ILE A 440 -1.74 -2.54 3.45
CA ILE A 440 -1.24 -2.97 2.14
C ILE A 440 -1.62 -1.92 1.08
N SER A 441 -0.82 -1.78 0.02
CA SER A 441 -1.21 -0.97 -1.16
C SER A 441 -1.07 -1.72 -2.48
N SER A 442 -1.94 -1.40 -3.44
CA SER A 442 -1.98 -1.97 -4.79
C SER A 442 -1.33 -1.03 -5.82
N LYS A 443 -0.68 -1.59 -6.85
CA LYS A 443 -0.15 -0.87 -8.03
C LYS A 443 -0.35 -1.68 -9.32
N HIS A 444 -0.56 -0.98 -10.43
CA HIS A 444 -0.69 -1.53 -11.80
C HIS A 444 -1.73 -2.67 -11.97
N PRO A 445 -3.05 -2.36 -11.87
CA PRO A 445 -3.64 -1.07 -11.54
C PRO A 445 -3.70 -0.83 -10.02
N VAL A 446 -4.06 0.40 -9.62
CA VAL A 446 -4.41 0.72 -8.23
C VAL A 446 -5.86 0.32 -8.00
N ILE A 447 -6.07 -0.83 -7.36
CA ILE A 447 -7.40 -1.28 -6.93
C ILE A 447 -7.76 -0.49 -5.66
N LYS A 448 -8.35 0.69 -5.85
CA LYS A 448 -8.91 1.57 -4.81
C LYS A 448 -10.08 2.36 -5.40
N PHE A 449 -11.27 1.79 -5.32
CA PHE A 449 -12.50 2.47 -5.73
C PHE A 449 -13.04 3.27 -4.55
N VAL A 450 -13.23 4.57 -4.78
CA VAL A 450 -14.12 5.38 -3.92
C VAL A 450 -15.55 4.94 -4.25
N PRO A 451 -16.45 4.82 -3.25
CA PRO A 451 -17.89 4.75 -3.51
C PRO A 451 -18.32 5.86 -4.48
N THR A 452 -19.32 5.59 -5.30
CA THR A 452 -19.91 6.59 -6.19
C THR A 452 -21.38 6.66 -5.84
N GLU A 453 -21.85 7.87 -5.55
CA GLU A 453 -23.10 8.14 -4.84
C GLU A 453 -24.35 7.68 -5.62
N LYS A 454 -25.48 7.61 -4.91
CA LYS A 454 -26.80 7.43 -5.51
C LYS A 454 -27.51 8.78 -5.64
N GLU A 455 -28.27 8.88 -6.73
CA GLU A 455 -29.01 10.06 -7.24
C GLU A 455 -28.10 11.10 -7.93
N GLU A 456 -28.51 11.82 -8.97
CA GLU A 456 -29.81 11.89 -9.67
C GLU A 456 -29.76 11.23 -11.08
N GLU A 457 -30.35 11.84 -12.13
CA GLU A 457 -30.56 11.30 -13.50
C GLU A 457 -29.28 11.11 -14.36
N VAL A 458 -28.08 11.37 -13.83
CA VAL A 458 -26.83 11.22 -14.58
C VAL A 458 -26.44 9.74 -14.72
N VAL A 459 -25.85 9.37 -15.86
CA VAL A 459 -25.40 7.99 -16.15
C VAL A 459 -24.40 7.50 -15.09
N LYS A 460 -24.89 6.71 -14.13
CA LYS A 460 -24.09 6.14 -13.01
C LYS A 460 -23.12 5.07 -13.52
N ILE A 461 -21.88 5.50 -13.78
CA ILE A 461 -20.77 4.59 -14.05
C ILE A 461 -20.18 4.14 -12.72
N HIS A 462 -20.37 2.87 -12.38
CA HIS A 462 -19.67 2.22 -11.27
C HIS A 462 -18.45 1.47 -11.81
N PRO A 463 -17.19 1.91 -11.58
CA PRO A 463 -16.02 1.24 -12.14
C PRO A 463 -15.86 -0.22 -11.70
N ARG A 464 -16.37 -0.57 -10.50
CA ARG A 464 -16.44 -1.96 -10.02
C ARG A 464 -17.32 -2.86 -10.91
N ALA A 465 -18.29 -2.32 -11.66
CA ALA A 465 -19.22 -3.12 -12.46
C ALA A 465 -18.52 -3.88 -13.62
N MET A 466 -17.41 -3.34 -14.11
CA MET A 466 -16.59 -3.94 -15.17
C MET A 466 -15.65 -5.05 -14.65
N PHE A 467 -15.70 -5.37 -13.35
CA PHE A 467 -15.00 -6.50 -12.75
C PHE A 467 -15.98 -7.65 -12.57
N ILE A 468 -15.62 -8.80 -13.12
CA ILE A 468 -16.44 -10.01 -13.16
C ILE A 468 -15.61 -11.21 -12.65
N PRO A 469 -16.23 -12.22 -12.01
CA PRO A 469 -15.55 -13.46 -11.70
C PRO A 469 -15.34 -14.28 -12.98
N GLN A 470 -14.48 -15.30 -12.91
CA GLN A 470 -14.43 -16.36 -13.93
C GLN A 470 -15.78 -17.13 -14.02
N GLU A 471 -16.05 -17.77 -15.16
CA GLU A 471 -17.30 -18.51 -15.38
C GLU A 471 -17.47 -19.68 -14.40
N GLY A 472 -18.69 -19.87 -13.86
CA GLY A 472 -18.99 -20.84 -12.79
C GLY A 472 -18.58 -20.40 -11.37
N TRP A 473 -18.08 -19.18 -11.22
CA TRP A 473 -17.65 -18.61 -9.94
C TRP A 473 -18.42 -17.31 -9.63
N THR A 474 -18.42 -16.93 -8.35
CA THR A 474 -19.10 -15.75 -7.80
C THR A 474 -18.13 -14.98 -6.90
N PHE A 475 -18.20 -13.65 -6.91
CA PHE A 475 -17.49 -12.84 -5.92
C PHE A 475 -18.20 -12.88 -4.58
N VAL A 476 -17.43 -13.03 -3.50
CA VAL A 476 -17.88 -12.93 -2.10
C VAL A 476 -17.04 -11.85 -1.42
N ALA A 477 -17.66 -10.74 -1.06
CA ALA A 477 -17.02 -9.64 -0.35
C ALA A 477 -17.36 -9.72 1.14
N ALA A 478 -16.36 -9.56 2.01
CA ALA A 478 -16.52 -9.39 3.44
C ALA A 478 -16.01 -8.01 3.85
N ASP A 479 -16.89 -7.17 4.40
CA ASP A 479 -16.58 -5.81 4.85
C ASP A 479 -16.62 -5.72 6.38
N PHE A 480 -15.54 -5.21 6.99
CA PHE A 480 -15.44 -5.00 8.44
C PHE A 480 -16.16 -3.70 8.85
N CYS A 481 -17.50 -3.78 8.89
CA CYS A 481 -18.41 -2.65 9.12
C CYS A 481 -17.93 -1.70 10.23
N GLN A 482 -17.53 -0.48 9.83
CA GLN A 482 -17.08 0.60 10.72
C GLN A 482 -15.90 0.23 11.63
N VAL A 483 -14.99 -0.68 11.23
CA VAL A 483 -13.89 -1.21 12.06
C VAL A 483 -13.06 -0.12 12.75
N GLU A 484 -12.78 0.99 12.07
CA GLU A 484 -11.97 2.08 12.63
C GLU A 484 -12.71 2.87 13.72
N LEU A 485 -14.05 2.96 13.67
CA LEU A 485 -14.88 3.56 14.72
C LEU A 485 -15.12 2.57 15.89
N ARG A 486 -15.24 1.26 15.60
CA ARG A 486 -15.28 0.21 16.64
C ARG A 486 -13.98 0.17 17.44
N LEU A 487 -12.83 0.28 16.76
CA LEU A 487 -11.52 0.41 17.38
C LEU A 487 -11.41 1.68 18.23
N LEU A 488 -11.94 2.81 17.76
CA LEU A 488 -11.98 4.01 18.59
C LEU A 488 -12.78 3.80 19.87
N ALA A 489 -13.99 3.24 19.78
CA ALA A 489 -14.83 2.93 20.95
C ALA A 489 -14.13 1.97 21.92
N HIS A 490 -13.36 1.01 21.40
CA HIS A 490 -12.53 0.10 22.20
C HIS A 490 -11.35 0.82 22.90
N PHE A 491 -10.68 1.78 22.24
CA PHE A 491 -9.54 2.48 22.81
C PHE A 491 -9.90 3.64 23.74
N SER A 492 -11.06 4.27 23.55
CA SER A 492 -11.62 5.24 24.50
C SER A 492 -12.32 4.56 25.68
N SER A 493 -12.90 3.38 25.47
CA SER A 493 -13.90 2.79 26.37
C SER A 493 -15.12 3.69 26.59
N ASP A 494 -15.43 4.57 25.62
CA ASP A 494 -16.51 5.55 25.72
C ASP A 494 -17.89 4.86 25.86
N PRO A 495 -18.63 5.10 26.95
CA PRO A 495 -19.86 4.37 27.24
C PRO A 495 -20.94 4.51 26.15
N GLU A 496 -21.02 5.67 25.50
CA GLU A 496 -22.07 5.93 24.51
C GLU A 496 -21.71 5.30 23.16
N LEU A 497 -20.45 5.38 22.71
CA LEU A 497 -20.00 4.62 21.54
C LEU A 497 -20.13 3.10 21.74
N LEU A 498 -19.85 2.59 22.94
CA LEU A 498 -20.04 1.17 23.29
C LEU A 498 -21.53 0.78 23.33
N ARG A 499 -22.40 1.64 23.87
CA ARG A 499 -23.87 1.44 23.86
C ARG A 499 -24.42 1.36 22.44
N ILE A 500 -23.95 2.27 21.57
CA ILE A 500 -24.26 2.35 20.13
C ILE A 500 -23.89 1.05 19.42
N PHE A 501 -22.67 0.52 19.61
CA PHE A 501 -22.25 -0.71 18.95
C PHE A 501 -22.88 -1.99 19.53
N SER A 502 -23.38 -1.96 20.77
CA SER A 502 -24.11 -3.07 21.39
C SER A 502 -25.55 -3.24 20.91
N HIS A 503 -26.17 -2.21 20.33
CA HIS A 503 -27.59 -2.21 19.93
C HIS A 503 -27.77 -1.84 18.44
N PRO A 504 -27.42 -2.74 17.49
CA PRO A 504 -27.39 -2.44 16.05
C PRO A 504 -28.79 -2.47 15.39
N GLN A 505 -29.71 -1.63 15.90
CA GLN A 505 -31.06 -1.43 15.35
C GLN A 505 -31.08 -0.45 14.15
N SER A 506 -30.00 0.30 13.92
CA SER A 506 -29.85 1.25 12.82
C SER A 506 -28.39 1.34 12.38
N ASP A 507 -28.13 1.97 11.23
CA ASP A 507 -26.77 2.34 10.87
C ASP A 507 -26.19 3.36 11.86
N VAL A 508 -24.97 3.11 12.29
CA VAL A 508 -24.24 3.92 13.27
C VAL A 508 -23.96 5.32 12.73
N PHE A 509 -23.63 5.47 11.45
CA PHE A 509 -23.35 6.79 10.87
C PHE A 509 -24.62 7.64 10.73
N THR A 510 -25.75 7.02 10.39
CA THR A 510 -27.08 7.64 10.35
C THR A 510 -27.52 8.11 11.74
N MET A 511 -27.36 7.26 12.77
CA MET A 511 -27.65 7.63 14.16
C MET A 511 -26.78 8.80 14.64
N LEU A 512 -25.46 8.75 14.38
CA LEU A 512 -24.55 9.85 14.69
C LEU A 512 -24.92 11.13 13.93
N ALA A 513 -25.21 11.06 12.63
CA ALA A 513 -25.56 12.24 11.83
C ALA A 513 -26.83 12.94 12.35
N SER A 514 -27.81 12.16 12.84
CA SER A 514 -29.05 12.69 13.41
C SER A 514 -28.81 13.54 14.67
N GLN A 515 -27.84 13.17 15.51
CA GLN A 515 -27.52 13.85 16.77
C GLN A 515 -26.94 15.26 16.59
N TRP A 516 -26.31 15.56 15.44
CA TRP A 516 -25.77 16.90 15.11
C TRP A 516 -26.54 17.64 14.01
N SER A 517 -27.73 17.17 13.63
CA SER A 517 -28.58 17.82 12.60
C SER A 517 -27.85 18.06 11.27
N VAL A 518 -26.95 17.15 10.86
CA VAL A 518 -26.21 17.24 9.59
C VAL A 518 -27.09 16.70 8.45
N THR A 519 -28.16 17.42 8.12
CA THR A 519 -29.28 16.92 7.31
C THR A 519 -28.98 16.69 5.82
N HIS A 520 -27.82 17.11 5.31
CA HIS A 520 -27.51 17.10 3.87
C HIS A 520 -26.09 16.60 3.52
N ILE A 521 -25.43 15.83 4.40
CA ILE A 521 -24.14 15.20 4.10
C ILE A 521 -24.27 13.69 4.29
N HIS A 522 -24.03 12.92 3.23
CA HIS A 522 -23.97 11.45 3.32
C HIS A 522 -22.67 11.05 4.04
N VAL A 523 -22.77 10.66 5.32
CA VAL A 523 -21.58 10.63 6.19
C VAL A 523 -20.80 9.32 6.10
N ASP A 524 -19.95 9.23 5.07
CA ASP A 524 -18.99 8.14 4.89
C ASP A 524 -18.00 8.00 6.06
N SER A 525 -17.47 6.80 6.26
CA SER A 525 -16.48 6.46 7.32
C SER A 525 -15.24 7.37 7.32
N LEU A 526 -14.82 7.85 6.13
CA LEU A 526 -13.72 8.80 5.94
C LEU A 526 -13.99 10.19 6.53
N MET A 527 -15.25 10.61 6.61
CA MET A 527 -15.64 11.87 7.27
C MET A 527 -15.52 11.71 8.79
N TRP A 528 -16.11 10.67 9.38
CA TRP A 528 -16.01 10.45 10.84
C TRP A 528 -14.56 10.29 11.32
N LEU A 529 -13.68 9.58 10.61
CA LEU A 529 -12.27 9.55 11.02
C LEU A 529 -11.58 10.92 10.90
N SER A 530 -11.99 11.76 9.94
CA SER A 530 -11.46 13.11 9.75
C SER A 530 -11.95 14.09 10.81
N VAL A 531 -13.20 13.92 11.28
CA VAL A 531 -13.83 14.63 12.40
C VAL A 531 -13.13 14.24 13.71
N VAL A 532 -13.11 12.94 14.02
CA VAL A 532 -12.98 12.46 15.39
C VAL A 532 -11.53 12.29 15.84
N LEU A 533 -10.66 11.76 14.98
CA LEU A 533 -9.24 11.54 15.35
C LEU A 533 -8.38 12.81 15.28
N CYS A 534 -9.03 13.98 15.18
CA CYS A 534 -8.40 15.26 14.81
C CYS A 534 -7.61 15.22 13.48
N ALA A 535 -7.79 14.15 12.68
CA ALA A 535 -6.81 13.64 11.72
C ALA A 535 -6.33 14.65 10.68
N SER A 536 -7.24 15.55 10.33
CA SER A 536 -7.23 16.33 9.09
C SER A 536 -6.86 17.81 9.29
N GLY A 537 -7.00 18.34 10.51
CA GLY A 537 -6.98 19.78 10.77
C GLY A 537 -8.31 20.45 10.37
N ARG A 538 -8.61 21.60 10.99
CA ARG A 538 -9.90 22.31 10.85
C ARG A 538 -10.17 22.71 9.40
N GLU A 539 -9.12 23.04 8.65
CA GLU A 539 -9.16 23.51 7.27
C GLU A 539 -9.61 22.39 6.31
N ARG A 540 -9.19 21.14 6.56
CA ARG A 540 -9.66 19.98 5.79
C ARG A 540 -11.00 19.45 6.31
N LEU A 541 -11.30 19.59 7.61
CA LEU A 541 -12.63 19.26 8.13
C LEU A 541 -13.71 20.20 7.55
N SER A 542 -13.47 21.51 7.56
CA SER A 542 -14.25 22.53 6.82
C SER A 542 -14.42 22.14 5.35
N GLY A 543 -13.34 21.71 4.69
CA GLY A 543 -13.39 21.27 3.30
C GLY A 543 -14.14 19.95 3.01
N ILE A 544 -14.37 19.11 4.03
CA ILE A 544 -15.21 17.89 3.93
C ILE A 544 -16.67 18.23 4.25
N LEU A 545 -16.90 19.10 5.24
CA LEU A 545 -18.24 19.51 5.70
C LEU A 545 -18.90 20.58 4.82
N GLY A 546 -18.15 21.26 3.95
CA GLY A 546 -18.60 22.45 3.21
C GLY A 546 -18.68 23.74 4.03
N VAL A 547 -18.71 23.64 5.36
CA VAL A 547 -18.84 24.77 6.31
C VAL A 547 -17.55 25.57 6.53
N SER A 548 -17.62 26.70 7.25
CA SER A 548 -16.43 27.50 7.62
C SER A 548 -15.45 26.77 8.57
N ALA A 549 -14.21 27.26 8.68
CA ALA A 549 -13.23 26.69 9.60
C ALA A 549 -13.64 26.84 11.07
N GLU A 550 -14.35 27.92 11.38
CA GLU A 550 -14.93 28.23 12.68
C GLU A 550 -16.09 27.26 13.01
N GLN A 551 -17.03 27.03 12.09
CA GLN A 551 -18.11 26.02 12.25
C GLN A 551 -17.55 24.59 12.35
N ALA A 552 -16.53 24.26 11.55
CA ALA A 552 -15.86 22.95 11.62
C ALA A 552 -15.18 22.72 12.99
N SER A 553 -14.64 23.77 13.61
CA SER A 553 -14.15 23.70 15.00
C SER A 553 -15.31 23.43 15.96
N GLN A 554 -16.38 24.22 15.90
CA GLN A 554 -17.56 24.05 16.78
C GLN A 554 -18.17 22.65 16.70
N PHE A 555 -18.23 22.06 15.50
CA PHE A 555 -18.67 20.68 15.28
C PHE A 555 -17.73 19.66 15.95
N GLN A 556 -16.42 19.81 15.76
CA GLN A 556 -15.40 18.96 16.39
C GLN A 556 -15.40 19.09 17.93
N ASP A 557 -15.53 20.31 18.44
CA ASP A 557 -15.59 20.61 19.87
C ASP A 557 -16.88 20.04 20.50
N SER A 558 -18.01 20.12 19.80
CA SER A 558 -19.28 19.50 20.22
C SER A 558 -19.21 17.97 20.25
N PHE A 559 -18.61 17.34 19.23
CA PHE A 559 -18.40 15.90 19.20
C PHE A 559 -17.55 15.44 20.41
N LEU A 560 -16.42 16.11 20.68
CA LEU A 560 -15.53 15.76 21.79
C LEU A 560 -16.14 16.07 23.18
N GLN A 561 -17.13 16.96 23.26
CA GLN A 561 -17.91 17.21 24.49
C GLN A 561 -18.97 16.13 24.76
N ALA A 562 -19.53 15.51 23.70
CA ALA A 562 -20.39 14.35 23.83
C ALA A 562 -19.58 13.10 24.21
N TYR A 563 -18.50 12.82 23.47
CA TYR A 563 -17.64 11.64 23.64
C TYR A 563 -16.37 11.97 24.42
N LYS A 564 -16.53 12.24 25.73
CA LYS A 564 -15.46 12.76 26.60
C LYS A 564 -14.29 11.79 26.73
N ASP A 565 -14.55 10.49 26.72
CA ASP A 565 -13.50 9.47 26.84
C ASP A 565 -12.70 9.32 25.52
N VAL A 566 -13.28 9.70 24.37
CA VAL A 566 -12.52 9.89 23.12
C VAL A 566 -11.52 11.04 23.27
N GLN A 567 -11.92 12.16 23.89
CA GLN A 567 -11.00 13.27 24.18
C GLN A 567 -9.89 12.84 25.15
N ALA A 568 -10.23 12.06 26.18
CA ALA A 568 -9.26 11.51 27.14
C ALA A 568 -8.25 10.56 26.46
N PHE A 569 -8.73 9.67 25.57
CA PHE A 569 -7.89 8.81 24.73
C PHE A 569 -6.92 9.62 23.87
N VAL A 570 -7.41 10.64 23.15
CA VAL A 570 -6.58 11.53 22.31
C VAL A 570 -5.44 12.16 23.11
N GLN A 571 -5.73 12.72 24.29
CA GLN A 571 -4.71 13.33 25.14
C GLN A 571 -3.72 12.30 25.70
N LYS A 572 -4.20 11.12 26.12
CA LYS A 572 -3.38 10.02 26.62
C LYS A 572 -2.40 9.51 25.55
N THR A 573 -2.86 9.29 24.32
CA THR A 573 -2.00 8.88 23.19
C THR A 573 -0.96 9.94 22.83
N ILE A 574 -1.32 11.22 22.84
CA ILE A 574 -0.37 12.32 22.63
C ILE A 574 0.68 12.36 23.76
N GLN A 575 0.27 12.24 25.02
CA GLN A 575 1.17 12.23 26.17
C GLN A 575 2.15 11.05 26.11
N GLN A 576 1.66 9.83 25.85
CA GLN A 576 2.48 8.64 25.65
C GLN A 576 3.49 8.85 24.49
N CYS A 577 3.03 9.39 23.36
CA CYS A 577 3.90 9.66 22.22
C CYS A 577 5.01 10.67 22.55
N ARG A 578 4.70 11.74 23.31
CA ARG A 578 5.69 12.72 23.77
C ARG A 578 6.73 12.11 24.73
N GLN A 579 6.30 11.18 25.60
CA GLN A 579 7.16 10.51 26.57
C GLN A 579 8.13 9.51 25.93
N GLN A 580 7.67 8.67 25.00
CA GLN A 580 8.47 7.56 24.44
C GLN A 580 8.97 7.79 23.00
N GLY A 581 8.50 8.84 22.31
CA GLY A 581 8.87 9.17 20.92
C GLY A 581 8.17 8.32 19.85
N TYR A 582 7.26 7.43 20.24
CA TYR A 582 6.49 6.56 19.33
C TYR A 582 5.09 6.23 19.89
N VAL A 583 4.24 5.64 19.06
CA VAL A 583 2.99 4.96 19.46
C VAL A 583 2.96 3.53 18.95
N LEU A 584 2.09 2.70 19.54
CA LEU A 584 1.85 1.31 19.16
C LEU A 584 0.41 1.12 18.69
N SER A 585 0.18 0.12 17.83
CA SER A 585 -1.15 -0.42 17.51
C SER A 585 -1.57 -1.52 18.51
N LEU A 586 -2.77 -2.06 18.32
CA LEU A 586 -3.33 -3.21 19.04
C LEU A 586 -2.40 -4.43 19.06
N MET A 587 -1.66 -4.69 17.97
CA MET A 587 -0.72 -5.80 17.85
C MET A 587 0.75 -5.35 17.93
N GLY A 588 1.02 -4.24 18.62
CA GLY A 588 2.38 -3.79 18.93
C GLY A 588 3.14 -3.13 17.77
N ARG A 589 2.51 -2.87 16.62
CA ARG A 589 3.18 -2.20 15.48
C ARG A 589 3.62 -0.81 15.89
N ARG A 590 4.91 -0.50 15.72
CA ARG A 590 5.49 0.77 16.18
C ARG A 590 5.45 1.85 15.10
N ARG A 591 5.08 3.07 15.50
CA ARG A 591 5.23 4.29 14.69
C ARG A 591 6.01 5.34 15.47
N THR A 592 7.28 5.49 15.13
CA THR A 592 8.17 6.55 15.66
C THR A 592 7.80 7.90 15.05
N LEU A 593 7.75 8.93 15.89
CA LEU A 593 7.33 10.29 15.56
C LEU A 593 8.29 11.30 16.21
N PRO A 594 9.52 11.47 15.68
CA PRO A 594 10.54 12.34 16.29
C PRO A 594 10.08 13.81 16.40
N ASN A 595 9.16 14.22 15.53
CA ASN A 595 8.57 15.56 15.50
C ASN A 595 7.57 15.84 16.64
N ILE A 596 7.28 14.88 17.53
CA ILE A 596 6.28 15.05 18.60
C ILE A 596 6.68 16.07 19.68
N ASN A 597 7.98 16.36 19.83
CA ASN A 597 8.53 17.25 20.86
C ASN A 597 9.19 18.52 20.30
N VAL A 598 9.02 18.84 19.01
CA VAL A 598 9.65 20.04 18.41
C VAL A 598 8.94 21.33 18.83
N SER A 599 9.66 22.45 18.89
CA SER A 599 9.11 23.75 19.28
C SER A 599 8.09 24.30 18.28
N ASP A 600 8.29 24.04 16.98
CA ASP A 600 7.36 24.46 15.91
C ASP A 600 5.96 23.86 16.15
N TRP A 601 4.98 24.74 16.32
CA TRP A 601 3.61 24.35 16.64
C TRP A 601 2.94 23.57 15.50
N ALA A 602 3.15 23.95 14.23
CA ALA A 602 2.48 23.31 13.10
C ALA A 602 3.03 21.89 12.86
N VAL A 603 4.36 21.74 12.94
CA VAL A 603 5.05 20.44 12.80
C VAL A 603 4.73 19.52 13.98
N ARG A 604 4.70 20.05 15.22
CA ARG A 604 4.31 19.29 16.41
C ARG A 604 2.85 18.83 16.35
N MET A 605 1.91 19.73 16.05
CA MET A 605 0.49 19.38 15.87
C MET A 605 0.27 18.36 14.75
N GLN A 606 1.12 18.33 13.71
CA GLN A 606 1.09 17.28 12.70
C GLN A 606 1.54 15.92 13.25
N ALA A 607 2.60 15.88 14.07
CA ALA A 607 3.03 14.65 14.73
C ALA A 607 1.96 14.12 15.71
N GLU A 608 1.29 15.01 16.46
CA GLU A 608 0.21 14.66 17.38
C GLU A 608 -1.00 14.03 16.65
N ARG A 609 -1.43 14.62 15.53
CA ARG A 609 -2.44 14.01 14.64
C ARG A 609 -1.98 12.65 14.10
N GLN A 610 -0.71 12.52 13.70
CA GLN A 610 -0.16 11.25 13.20
C GLN A 610 -0.12 10.16 14.28
N ALA A 611 0.08 10.52 15.55
CA ALA A 611 0.07 9.57 16.67
C ALA A 611 -1.33 8.96 16.85
N VAL A 612 -2.36 9.79 17.03
CA VAL A 612 -3.76 9.35 17.21
C VAL A 612 -4.25 8.55 16.01
N ASN A 613 -4.02 9.05 14.79
CA ASN A 613 -4.39 8.35 13.56
C ASN A 613 -3.77 6.96 13.46
N PHE A 614 -2.49 6.82 13.85
CA PHE A 614 -1.79 5.55 13.73
C PHE A 614 -2.34 4.49 14.69
N VAL A 615 -2.69 4.84 15.93
CA VAL A 615 -3.25 3.86 16.89
C VAL A 615 -4.50 3.20 16.31
N VAL A 616 -5.42 3.98 15.72
CA VAL A 616 -6.63 3.43 15.09
C VAL A 616 -6.33 2.75 13.75
N GLN A 617 -5.71 3.45 12.80
CA GLN A 617 -5.52 2.93 11.43
C GLN A 617 -4.50 1.79 11.33
N GLY A 618 -3.54 1.74 12.25
CA GLY A 618 -2.61 0.63 12.40
C GLY A 618 -3.31 -0.61 12.94
N SER A 619 -4.14 -0.45 13.97
CA SER A 619 -4.92 -1.56 14.55
C SER A 619 -5.95 -2.12 13.56
N ALA A 620 -6.56 -1.27 12.73
CA ALA A 620 -7.44 -1.71 11.65
C ALA A 620 -6.68 -2.53 10.60
N ALA A 621 -5.47 -2.09 10.21
CA ALA A 621 -4.60 -2.82 9.28
C ALA A 621 -4.14 -4.17 9.86
N ASP A 622 -3.81 -4.20 11.15
CA ASP A 622 -3.42 -5.40 11.88
C ASP A 622 -4.54 -6.43 11.90
N LEU A 623 -5.75 -6.03 12.31
CA LEU A 623 -6.94 -6.88 12.24
C LEU A 623 -7.15 -7.41 10.81
N CYS A 624 -7.22 -6.53 9.81
CA CYS A 624 -7.44 -6.95 8.42
C CYS A 624 -6.40 -7.99 7.95
N LYS A 625 -5.12 -7.83 8.29
CA LYS A 625 -4.09 -8.85 8.02
C LYS A 625 -4.34 -10.15 8.77
N THR A 626 -4.70 -10.11 10.05
CA THR A 626 -5.07 -11.30 10.83
C THR A 626 -6.25 -12.05 10.21
N ALA A 627 -7.29 -11.35 9.71
CA ALA A 627 -8.37 -11.99 8.96
C ALA A 627 -7.88 -12.64 7.66
N MET A 628 -7.09 -11.92 6.85
CA MET A 628 -6.50 -12.46 5.60
C MET A 628 -5.72 -13.75 5.87
N ILE A 629 -4.87 -13.77 6.92
CA ILE A 629 -4.08 -14.94 7.31
C ILE A 629 -4.97 -16.08 7.82
N ARG A 630 -5.94 -15.80 8.71
CA ARG A 630 -6.86 -16.81 9.26
C ARG A 630 -7.68 -17.48 8.16
N ILE A 631 -8.26 -16.71 7.24
CA ILE A 631 -9.05 -17.25 6.13
C ILE A 631 -8.13 -17.99 5.14
N PHE A 632 -6.95 -17.46 4.81
CA PHE A 632 -5.99 -18.14 3.94
C PHE A 632 -5.57 -19.52 4.50
N ASN A 633 -5.35 -19.62 5.81
CA ASN A 633 -5.04 -20.87 6.49
C ASN A 633 -6.24 -21.83 6.57
N LEU A 634 -7.45 -21.32 6.75
CA LEU A 634 -8.70 -22.10 6.73
C LEU A 634 -8.98 -22.68 5.33
N VAL A 635 -8.69 -21.95 4.26
CA VAL A 635 -8.86 -22.41 2.88
C VAL A 635 -7.71 -23.31 2.43
N SER A 636 -6.46 -23.07 2.88
CA SER A 636 -5.33 -23.93 2.54
C SER A 636 -5.37 -25.30 3.22
N SER A 637 -6.00 -25.39 4.40
CA SER A 637 -6.21 -26.65 5.14
C SER A 637 -7.49 -27.41 4.78
N SER A 638 -8.40 -26.81 4.02
CA SER A 638 -9.65 -27.45 3.54
C SER A 638 -9.62 -27.73 2.03
N SER A 639 -10.59 -28.48 1.52
CA SER A 639 -10.76 -28.76 0.08
C SER A 639 -11.08 -27.52 -0.77
N ARG A 640 -11.48 -26.42 -0.12
CA ARG A 640 -12.19 -25.28 -0.74
C ARG A 640 -11.47 -24.63 -1.93
N SER A 641 -12.30 -24.18 -2.87
CA SER A 641 -11.97 -23.46 -4.11
C SER A 641 -11.56 -22.00 -3.88
N ALA A 642 -12.14 -21.37 -2.84
CA ALA A 642 -12.13 -19.94 -2.58
C ALA A 642 -10.75 -19.29 -2.69
N ARG A 643 -10.67 -18.10 -3.29
CA ARG A 643 -9.41 -17.35 -3.49
C ARG A 643 -9.59 -15.92 -3.02
N LEU A 644 -8.64 -15.41 -2.23
CA LEU A 644 -8.56 -13.97 -1.95
C LEU A 644 -8.01 -13.27 -3.19
N VAL A 645 -8.78 -12.35 -3.76
CA VAL A 645 -8.49 -11.69 -5.03
C VAL A 645 -8.06 -10.23 -4.82
N ALA A 646 -8.70 -9.50 -3.90
CA ALA A 646 -8.32 -8.14 -3.56
C ALA A 646 -8.57 -7.80 -2.09
N GLN A 647 -7.83 -6.83 -1.56
CA GLN A 647 -8.10 -6.18 -0.28
C GLN A 647 -8.18 -4.66 -0.49
N LEU A 648 -9.24 -4.04 0.04
CA LEU A 648 -9.54 -2.63 -0.11
C LEU A 648 -9.95 -2.05 1.23
N HIS A 649 -8.97 -1.55 1.99
CA HIS A 649 -9.21 -0.98 3.32
C HIS A 649 -9.79 -2.05 4.27
N ASP A 650 -11.09 -1.97 4.57
CA ASP A 650 -11.90 -2.85 5.40
C ASP A 650 -12.57 -4.00 4.61
N GLU A 651 -12.56 -3.94 3.28
CA GLU A 651 -13.18 -4.93 2.39
C GLU A 651 -12.18 -6.01 1.92
N LEU A 652 -12.53 -7.29 2.08
CA LEU A 652 -11.84 -8.44 1.52
C LEU A 652 -12.69 -9.07 0.41
N LEU A 653 -12.20 -9.07 -0.83
CA LEU A 653 -12.89 -9.61 -2.01
C LEU A 653 -12.34 -11.00 -2.35
N TYR A 654 -13.20 -12.01 -2.24
CA TYR A 654 -12.94 -13.38 -2.63
C TYR A 654 -13.65 -13.73 -3.95
N GLU A 655 -13.12 -14.72 -4.65
CA GLU A 655 -13.78 -15.41 -5.76
C GLU A 655 -13.93 -16.89 -5.37
N VAL A 656 -15.14 -17.45 -5.53
CA VAL A 656 -15.52 -18.77 -5.01
C VAL A 656 -16.35 -19.53 -6.05
N GLU A 657 -16.18 -20.85 -6.18
CA GLU A 657 -17.04 -21.69 -7.03
C GLU A 657 -18.50 -21.62 -6.56
N ASP A 658 -19.46 -21.54 -7.49
CA ASP A 658 -20.87 -21.25 -7.18
C ASP A 658 -21.50 -22.21 -6.15
N GLY A 659 -21.09 -23.48 -6.15
CA GLY A 659 -21.55 -24.49 -5.20
C GLY A 659 -21.02 -24.31 -3.76
N GLU A 660 -19.92 -23.59 -3.55
CA GLU A 660 -19.32 -23.38 -2.23
C GLU A 660 -19.72 -22.04 -1.57
N VAL A 661 -20.30 -21.09 -2.33
CA VAL A 661 -20.55 -19.70 -1.91
C VAL A 661 -21.22 -19.60 -0.54
N GLN A 662 -22.32 -20.32 -0.32
CA GLN A 662 -23.09 -20.26 0.94
C GLN A 662 -22.29 -20.78 2.15
N VAL A 663 -21.56 -21.89 1.96
CA VAL A 663 -20.74 -22.51 3.01
C VAL A 663 -19.55 -21.62 3.36
N PHE A 664 -18.86 -21.08 2.36
CA PHE A 664 -17.73 -20.18 2.56
C PHE A 664 -18.18 -18.86 3.22
N ALA A 665 -19.32 -18.30 2.81
CA ALA A 665 -19.86 -17.08 3.40
C ALA A 665 -20.15 -17.24 4.91
N GLY A 666 -20.71 -18.37 5.35
CA GLY A 666 -20.86 -18.68 6.79
C GLY A 666 -19.51 -18.87 7.51
N GLU A 667 -18.51 -19.41 6.81
CA GLU A 667 -17.10 -19.46 7.25
C GLU A 667 -16.57 -18.09 7.72
N LEU A 668 -16.89 -17.03 6.96
CA LEU A 668 -16.42 -15.66 7.18
C LEU A 668 -17.06 -15.01 8.42
N THR A 669 -18.33 -15.31 8.73
CA THR A 669 -19.03 -14.67 9.86
C THR A 669 -18.70 -15.26 11.22
N VAL A 670 -18.42 -16.57 11.29
CA VAL A 670 -18.27 -17.27 12.58
C VAL A 670 -16.84 -17.25 13.12
N LYS A 671 -15.81 -17.39 12.26
CA LYS A 671 -14.46 -17.81 12.71
C LYS A 671 -13.43 -16.68 12.86
N LEU A 672 -13.81 -15.42 12.64
CA LEU A 672 -12.82 -14.35 12.48
C LEU A 672 -12.22 -13.78 13.77
N TYR A 673 -13.03 -13.44 14.81
CA TYR A 673 -12.52 -12.78 16.03
C TYR A 673 -13.29 -13.14 17.31
N SER A 674 -12.59 -13.06 18.44
CA SER A 674 -13.14 -13.21 19.80
C SER A 674 -13.83 -11.93 20.34
N VAL A 675 -14.00 -10.92 19.48
CA VAL A 675 -14.68 -9.64 19.75
C VAL A 675 -15.71 -9.43 18.63
N PRO A 676 -16.95 -9.00 18.91
CA PRO A 676 -18.01 -8.87 17.91
C PRO A 676 -17.78 -7.69 16.94
N LEU A 677 -16.85 -7.90 15.99
CA LEU A 677 -16.75 -7.09 14.79
C LEU A 677 -17.82 -7.57 13.80
N LYS A 678 -18.83 -6.73 13.53
CA LYS A 678 -19.81 -7.02 12.47
C LYS A 678 -19.06 -7.12 11.14
N VAL A 679 -19.24 -8.24 10.45
CA VAL A 679 -18.83 -8.43 9.05
C VAL A 679 -20.10 -8.45 8.21
N ALA A 680 -20.23 -7.54 7.25
CA ALA A 680 -21.24 -7.67 6.21
C ALA A 680 -20.67 -8.57 5.10
N VAL A 681 -21.40 -9.62 4.72
CA VAL A 681 -21.01 -10.49 3.61
C VAL A 681 -21.95 -10.22 2.44
N SER A 682 -21.38 -9.90 1.28
CA SER A 682 -22.13 -9.66 0.04
C SER A 682 -21.66 -10.59 -1.07
N ILE A 683 -22.56 -10.99 -1.97
CA ILE A 683 -22.25 -11.87 -3.10
C ILE A 683 -22.67 -11.26 -4.43
N GLY A 684 -21.97 -11.57 -5.53
CA GLY A 684 -22.36 -11.05 -6.85
C GLY A 684 -21.58 -11.61 -8.05
N LYS A 685 -22.24 -11.61 -9.21
CA LYS A 685 -21.64 -11.91 -10.52
C LYS A 685 -20.93 -10.71 -11.17
N SER A 686 -20.97 -9.55 -10.52
CA SER A 686 -20.12 -8.40 -10.80
C SER A 686 -19.85 -7.68 -9.48
N TRP A 687 -18.64 -7.14 -9.32
CA TRP A 687 -18.26 -6.42 -8.10
C TRP A 687 -18.95 -5.05 -7.96
N GLY A 688 -19.54 -4.54 -9.05
CA GLY A 688 -20.44 -3.37 -9.01
C GLY A 688 -21.91 -3.73 -8.78
N SER A 689 -22.25 -5.02 -8.64
CA SER A 689 -23.62 -5.51 -8.51
C SER A 689 -23.65 -6.70 -7.54
N MET A 690 -23.38 -6.40 -6.27
CA MET A 690 -23.42 -7.36 -5.18
C MET A 690 -24.63 -7.11 -4.28
N SER A 691 -25.20 -8.18 -3.73
CA SER A 691 -26.27 -8.15 -2.72
C SER A 691 -25.77 -8.66 -1.38
N GLU A 692 -26.17 -8.02 -0.28
CA GLU A 692 -25.87 -8.49 1.08
C GLU A 692 -26.58 -9.84 1.32
N LEU A 693 -25.84 -10.80 1.86
CA LEU A 693 -26.32 -12.15 2.12
C LEU A 693 -26.77 -12.25 3.58
N ASN A 694 -28.08 -12.37 3.78
CA ASN A 694 -28.67 -12.63 5.09
C ASN A 694 -28.40 -14.07 5.54
N ILE A 695 -27.17 -14.33 6.02
CA ILE A 695 -26.80 -15.59 6.66
C ILE A 695 -27.52 -15.65 8.01
N PRO A 696 -28.32 -16.71 8.29
CA PRO A 696 -28.91 -16.90 9.61
C PRO A 696 -27.80 -16.98 10.67
N ALA A 697 -27.95 -16.25 11.78
CA ALA A 697 -26.98 -16.29 12.86
C ALA A 697 -26.97 -17.68 13.52
N THR A 698 -26.06 -18.54 13.06
CA THR A 698 -25.84 -19.86 13.65
C THR A 698 -25.40 -19.70 15.10
N SER A 699 -26.09 -20.41 16.00
CA SER A 699 -25.84 -20.33 17.44
C SER A 699 -24.39 -20.70 17.77
N PRO A 700 -23.72 -20.01 18.71
CA PRO A 700 -22.29 -20.18 19.02
C PRO A 700 -22.01 -21.44 19.86
N SER A 701 -22.56 -22.58 19.42
CA SER A 701 -22.64 -23.83 20.16
C SER A 701 -22.52 -25.07 19.25
N ALA A 702 -21.74 -24.97 18.16
CA ALA A 702 -21.15 -26.11 17.45
C ALA A 702 -19.93 -25.69 16.60
N ILE A 703 -18.84 -26.47 16.70
CA ILE A 703 -17.57 -26.39 15.91
C ILE A 703 -16.68 -25.17 16.24
#